data_AF-A0A2J8BBI0-F1
#
_entry.id   AF-A0A2J8BBI0-F1
#
_cell.length_a   1.000
_cell.length_b   1.000
_cell.length_c   1.000
_cell.angle_alpha   90.00
_cell.angle_beta   90.00
_cell.angle_gamma   90.00
#
_symmetry.space_group_name_H-M   'P 1'
#
loop_
_entity.id
_entity.type
_entity.pdbx_description
1 polymer ?
#
loop_
_entity_poly.entity_id
_entity_poly.type
_entity_poly.pdbx_seq_one_letter_code
_entity_poly.pdbx_strand_id
1 'polypeptide(L)'
;MSEVKYKNYLDHEIHVKFVEGILEQSQSWQWFIEYIENNYDLSDISSYIEYKNRSNSLVSILSKFANILEICDSNFQFKTILLQEVYEISKYYVGTIERAHCAENVNSEFSKILFLSVWLTKLQNLGNDSKYIVDNRFMNQRNFHQTLNMQVFDYDKEEIILYLEKIKLTDFEEVERNIKDNLNRVVYDLSEKFFDIYGDRLLSANCFSFQSFDRETSLTWQEDTLLDMLKISIINGEVTPIYSNGDIIVPNYKCWTPDLLKQLKIYFNNHISDFVIESIDFLLNRKDPNIETIESHCNLFIELISKGKNYEILNSSTYEILTLLFDEGVLNRTERTEVIKEFYKNLHSITSINLLMRFRSSFPLHKDQIKSIKDYIENQYRTISDINDIPNLTQYLENTDIARHINQSYYNETKDKFLDLTKYVNDILVANLFYQAMLFLISVNQTNQIVDKRIVKQDMINLQEDWQKNRYQEQTKNLHEFTNSIQISTEEVEKYNKSILENPIIVANSIILAKVDDLISVFERTSNHPLMYMVSRIEINNIFPIKDTGINFDRHETDNILKKQVEQIIKRYGYKFINVLDVDIYVSAIHERYKNNVYSVMVLFNKEKELYELLEKNIGVSLIPLNEQISLGHLTQLFPLLEIEIRQFGKLFGIVPFKENANEFMKFKDPSSILRELIENIYEELDGFESAPDLLFVYHFMYNSNSLNIRNECIHGRDYFEGYRLKFAFKVTMLALYMIRYRINSILANSNSYNEV
;
A
#
# COMPACT_ATOMS: atom_id res chain seq x y z
N MET A 1 19.73 -24.77 -31.26
CA MET A 1 20.33 -24.23 -30.01
C MET A 1 19.69 -22.89 -29.79
N SER A 2 19.02 -22.73 -28.65
CA SER A 2 18.20 -21.56 -28.29
C SER A 2 19.03 -20.28 -28.28
N GLU A 3 18.61 -19.27 -29.05
CA GLU A 3 19.06 -17.88 -28.91
C GLU A 3 18.84 -17.46 -27.45
N VAL A 4 19.93 -17.27 -26.71
CA VAL A 4 19.85 -16.65 -25.39
C VAL A 4 19.52 -15.18 -25.64
N LYS A 5 18.24 -14.84 -25.51
CA LYS A 5 17.78 -13.46 -25.48
C LYS A 5 18.27 -12.86 -24.16
N TYR A 6 19.19 -11.90 -24.21
CA TYR A 6 19.69 -11.18 -23.03
C TYR A 6 18.52 -10.67 -22.17
N LYS A 7 18.67 -10.70 -20.84
CA LYS A 7 17.64 -10.22 -19.92
C LYS A 7 17.56 -8.70 -19.89
N ASN A 8 18.71 -8.02 -19.86
CA ASN A 8 18.82 -6.55 -19.72
C ASN A 8 18.15 -5.95 -18.47
N TYR A 9 17.96 -6.75 -17.41
CA TYR A 9 17.52 -6.33 -16.08
C TYR A 9 18.17 -7.21 -14.98
N LEU A 10 18.12 -6.75 -13.73
CA LEU A 10 18.58 -7.51 -12.57
C LEU A 10 17.43 -8.34 -11.98
N ASP A 11 17.66 -9.62 -11.74
CA ASP A 11 16.75 -10.43 -10.93
C ASP A 11 16.72 -9.90 -9.47
N HIS A 12 15.61 -10.15 -8.74
CA HIS A 12 15.42 -9.64 -7.37
C HIS A 12 16.59 -9.98 -6.43
N GLU A 13 17.01 -11.25 -6.40
CA GLU A 13 18.11 -11.72 -5.56
C GLU A 13 19.44 -10.98 -5.85
N ILE A 14 19.67 -10.63 -7.11
CA ILE A 14 20.87 -9.89 -7.54
C ILE A 14 20.77 -8.42 -7.14
N HIS A 15 19.57 -7.84 -7.21
CA HIS A 15 19.31 -6.50 -6.69
C HIS A 15 19.53 -6.44 -5.16
N VAL A 16 18.99 -7.41 -4.41
CA VAL A 16 19.19 -7.51 -2.95
C VAL A 16 20.67 -7.63 -2.62
N LYS A 17 21.38 -8.57 -3.24
CA LYS A 17 22.83 -8.76 -3.05
C LYS A 17 23.63 -7.49 -3.36
N PHE A 18 23.22 -6.73 -4.39
CA PHE A 18 23.83 -5.44 -4.70
C PHE A 18 23.60 -4.43 -3.57
N VAL A 19 22.36 -4.23 -3.11
CA VAL A 19 22.06 -3.25 -2.05
C VAL A 19 22.73 -3.63 -0.73
N GLU A 20 22.70 -4.91 -0.34
CA GLU A 20 23.41 -5.39 0.86
C GLU A 20 24.91 -5.16 0.76
N GLY A 21 25.52 -5.45 -0.40
CA GLY A 21 26.93 -5.15 -0.63
C GLY A 21 27.28 -3.68 -0.47
N ILE A 22 26.40 -2.75 -0.88
CA ILE A 22 26.60 -1.31 -0.66
C ILE A 22 26.53 -0.97 0.84
N LEU A 23 25.51 -1.48 1.53
CA LEU A 23 25.29 -1.23 2.96
C LEU A 23 26.43 -1.80 3.83
N GLU A 24 26.99 -2.94 3.43
CA GLU A 24 28.14 -3.59 4.09
C GLU A 24 29.49 -2.99 3.69
N GLN A 25 29.51 -2.01 2.78
CA GLN A 25 30.73 -1.44 2.21
C GLN A 25 31.68 -2.50 1.61
N SER A 26 31.09 -3.50 0.94
CA SER A 26 31.82 -4.62 0.35
C SER A 26 32.91 -4.13 -0.61
N GLN A 27 34.05 -4.82 -0.61
CA GLN A 27 35.13 -4.59 -1.56
C GLN A 27 35.12 -5.58 -2.73
N SER A 28 34.20 -6.56 -2.71
CA SER A 28 34.16 -7.67 -3.68
C SER A 28 33.01 -7.51 -4.66
N TRP A 29 33.26 -6.83 -5.79
CA TRP A 29 32.25 -6.53 -6.81
C TRP A 29 32.45 -7.22 -8.16
N GLN A 30 33.49 -8.04 -8.31
CA GLN A 30 33.76 -8.77 -9.57
C GLN A 30 32.57 -9.64 -10.01
N TRP A 31 31.83 -10.20 -9.05
CA TRP A 31 30.62 -10.98 -9.32
C TRP A 31 29.53 -10.16 -10.04
N PHE A 32 29.44 -8.85 -9.77
CA PHE A 32 28.43 -7.99 -10.38
C PHE A 32 28.77 -7.77 -11.85
N ILE A 33 30.05 -7.53 -12.15
CA ILE A 33 30.55 -7.37 -13.53
C ILE A 33 30.31 -8.65 -14.31
N GLU A 34 30.71 -9.81 -13.77
CA GLU A 34 30.48 -11.11 -14.40
C GLU A 34 28.99 -11.37 -14.65
N TYR A 35 28.11 -10.96 -13.73
CA TYR A 35 26.67 -11.08 -13.93
C TYR A 35 26.18 -10.22 -15.11
N ILE A 36 26.59 -8.96 -15.20
CA ILE A 36 26.20 -8.07 -16.31
C ILE A 36 26.68 -8.63 -17.65
N GLU A 37 27.94 -9.06 -17.74
CA GLU A 37 28.52 -9.61 -18.97
C GLU A 37 27.79 -10.85 -19.49
N ASN A 38 27.22 -11.65 -18.58
CA ASN A 38 26.51 -12.87 -18.95
C ASN A 38 25.02 -12.63 -19.28
N ASN A 39 24.43 -11.48 -18.91
CA ASN A 39 22.98 -11.28 -18.96
C ASN A 39 22.51 -10.03 -19.72
N TYR A 40 23.42 -9.12 -20.08
CA TYR A 40 23.11 -7.87 -20.80
C TYR A 40 23.65 -7.90 -22.23
N ASP A 41 22.92 -7.23 -23.13
CA ASP A 41 23.39 -6.95 -24.49
C ASP A 41 24.44 -5.85 -24.46
N LEU A 42 25.69 -6.25 -24.69
CA LEU A 42 26.87 -5.38 -24.68
C LEU A 42 27.48 -5.16 -26.07
N SER A 43 26.68 -5.34 -27.14
CA SER A 43 27.06 -4.97 -28.51
C SER A 43 27.17 -3.45 -28.68
N ASP A 44 27.95 -2.95 -29.63
CA ASP A 44 27.93 -1.51 -29.97
C ASP A 44 26.68 -1.16 -30.82
N ILE A 45 26.48 0.12 -31.10
CA ILE A 45 25.34 0.66 -31.87
C ILE A 45 25.78 1.26 -33.20
N SER A 46 24.83 1.37 -34.13
CA SER A 46 25.01 2.01 -35.44
C SER A 46 24.09 3.23 -35.66
N SER A 47 23.07 3.40 -34.82
CA SER A 47 22.14 4.53 -34.83
C SER A 47 21.84 5.09 -33.44
N TYR A 48 21.39 6.35 -33.38
CA TYR A 48 20.90 7.00 -32.17
C TYR A 48 19.56 6.43 -31.69
N ILE A 49 18.71 5.93 -32.60
CA ILE A 49 17.52 5.16 -32.21
C ILE A 49 17.91 3.88 -31.45
N GLU A 50 18.94 3.15 -31.89
CA GLU A 50 19.48 2.00 -31.14
C GLU A 50 20.01 2.42 -29.77
N TYR A 51 20.69 3.57 -29.66
CA TYR A 51 21.09 4.14 -28.37
C TYR A 51 19.88 4.34 -27.45
N LYS A 52 18.84 5.04 -27.92
CA LYS A 52 17.63 5.32 -27.11
C LYS A 52 17.01 4.04 -26.58
N ASN A 53 16.85 3.03 -27.43
CA ASN A 53 16.23 1.75 -27.08
C ASN A 53 17.03 0.95 -26.02
N ARG A 54 18.35 1.11 -25.97
CA ARG A 54 19.24 0.35 -25.08
C ARG A 54 19.69 1.13 -23.83
N SER A 55 19.67 2.46 -23.91
CA SER A 55 20.24 3.39 -22.92
C SER A 55 19.76 3.14 -21.49
N ASN A 56 18.45 2.95 -21.27
CA ASN A 56 17.88 2.78 -19.92
C ASN A 56 18.55 1.67 -19.10
N SER A 57 18.83 0.52 -19.75
CA SER A 57 19.44 -0.63 -19.08
C SER A 57 20.87 -0.34 -18.63
N LEU A 58 21.68 0.30 -19.48
CA LEU A 58 23.08 0.59 -19.19
C LEU A 58 23.29 1.85 -18.35
N VAL A 59 22.38 2.83 -18.42
CA VAL A 59 22.34 3.96 -17.46
C VAL A 59 22.07 3.47 -16.04
N SER A 60 21.20 2.47 -15.87
CA SER A 60 21.00 1.81 -14.57
C SER A 60 22.28 1.13 -14.07
N ILE A 61 23.06 0.51 -14.96
CA ILE A 61 24.37 -0.07 -14.60
C ILE A 61 25.39 1.02 -14.25
N LEU A 62 25.43 2.13 -15.00
CA LEU A 62 26.28 3.28 -14.69
C LEU A 62 26.01 3.82 -13.29
N SER A 63 24.73 3.96 -12.91
CA SER A 63 24.30 4.34 -11.56
C SER A 63 24.83 3.37 -10.50
N LYS A 64 24.74 2.06 -10.77
CA LYS A 64 25.21 1.02 -9.84
C LYS A 64 26.73 1.05 -9.68
N PHE A 65 27.47 1.28 -10.77
CA PHE A 65 28.90 1.49 -10.70
C PHE A 65 29.28 2.76 -9.95
N ALA A 66 28.53 3.85 -10.11
CA ALA A 66 28.75 5.06 -9.31
C ALA A 66 28.62 4.75 -7.80
N ASN A 67 27.57 4.03 -7.39
CA ASN A 67 27.40 3.62 -5.99
C ASN A 67 28.55 2.71 -5.50
N ILE A 68 29.04 1.79 -6.34
CA ILE A 68 30.20 0.94 -6.00
C ILE A 68 31.45 1.80 -5.81
N LEU A 69 31.70 2.76 -6.70
CA LEU A 69 32.87 3.63 -6.65
C LEU A 69 32.88 4.57 -5.44
N GLU A 70 31.73 4.86 -4.83
CA GLU A 70 31.66 5.63 -3.58
C GLU A 70 32.24 4.86 -2.37
N ILE A 71 32.31 3.53 -2.44
CA ILE A 71 32.70 2.67 -1.31
C ILE A 71 33.87 1.73 -1.61
N CYS A 72 34.30 1.62 -2.87
CA CYS A 72 35.27 0.63 -3.31
C CYS A 72 36.30 1.21 -4.28
N ASP A 73 37.59 1.08 -3.94
CA ASP A 73 38.73 1.54 -4.75
C ASP A 73 39.38 0.40 -5.56
N SER A 74 38.73 -0.76 -5.64
CA SER A 74 39.31 -1.94 -6.29
C SER A 74 39.29 -1.84 -7.82
N ASN A 75 40.34 -2.35 -8.45
CA ASN A 75 40.38 -2.54 -9.90
C ASN A 75 39.63 -3.82 -10.28
N PHE A 76 38.82 -3.75 -11.33
CA PHE A 76 38.03 -4.88 -11.82
C PHE A 76 38.49 -5.38 -13.19
N GLN A 77 38.16 -6.64 -13.48
CA GLN A 77 38.43 -7.26 -14.77
C GLN A 77 37.16 -7.27 -15.62
N PHE A 78 37.28 -6.81 -16.87
CA PHE A 78 36.20 -6.77 -17.85
C PHE A 78 36.58 -7.64 -19.06
N LYS A 79 35.63 -8.45 -19.54
CA LYS A 79 35.73 -9.20 -20.80
C LYS A 79 35.21 -8.39 -21.98
N THR A 80 34.32 -7.44 -21.72
CA THR A 80 33.66 -6.61 -22.74
C THR A 80 34.11 -5.16 -22.67
N ILE A 81 34.45 -4.58 -23.83
CA ILE A 81 34.92 -3.20 -23.95
C ILE A 81 33.82 -2.21 -23.53
N LEU A 82 32.59 -2.43 -23.99
CA LEU A 82 31.47 -1.52 -23.68
C LEU A 82 31.25 -1.37 -22.16
N LEU A 83 31.26 -2.47 -21.40
CA LEU A 83 31.04 -2.41 -19.96
C LEU A 83 32.21 -1.75 -19.22
N GLN A 84 33.44 -1.99 -19.69
CA GLN A 84 34.63 -1.29 -19.18
C GLN A 84 34.50 0.22 -19.40
N GLU A 85 34.07 0.66 -20.58
CA GLU A 85 33.85 2.07 -20.88
C GLU A 85 32.72 2.68 -20.05
N VAL A 86 31.61 1.96 -19.83
CA VAL A 86 30.54 2.41 -18.92
C VAL A 86 31.08 2.62 -17.50
N TYR A 87 31.96 1.73 -17.02
CA TYR A 87 32.62 1.88 -15.72
C TYR A 87 33.59 3.08 -15.68
N GLU A 88 34.34 3.34 -16.76
CA GLU A 88 35.16 4.56 -16.89
C GLU A 88 34.29 5.83 -16.88
N ILE A 89 33.13 5.82 -17.54
CA ILE A 89 32.18 6.95 -17.47
C ILE A 89 31.64 7.13 -16.05
N SER A 90 31.38 6.04 -15.31
CA SER A 90 31.00 6.12 -13.88
C SER A 90 32.11 6.77 -13.03
N LYS A 91 33.39 6.48 -13.29
CA LYS A 91 34.52 7.15 -12.63
C LYS A 91 34.51 8.66 -12.88
N TYR A 92 34.26 9.07 -14.13
CA TYR A 92 34.13 10.48 -14.47
C TYR A 92 32.94 11.12 -13.76
N TYR A 93 31.78 10.43 -13.71
CA TYR A 93 30.59 10.91 -13.00
C TYR A 93 30.91 11.24 -11.53
N VAL A 94 31.48 10.29 -10.78
CA VAL A 94 31.85 10.49 -9.35
C VAL A 94 33.05 11.43 -9.16
N GLY A 95 33.79 11.77 -10.23
CA GLY A 95 34.90 12.73 -10.20
C GLY A 95 36.26 12.12 -9.86
N THR A 96 36.44 10.81 -10.01
CA THR A 96 37.74 10.14 -9.78
C THR A 96 38.71 10.30 -10.96
N ILE A 97 38.19 10.60 -12.15
CA ILE A 97 38.99 10.90 -13.34
C ILE A 97 38.52 12.21 -13.99
N GLU A 98 39.43 12.84 -14.71
CA GLU A 98 39.13 14.06 -15.47
C GLU A 98 38.40 13.75 -16.79
N ARG A 99 37.67 14.76 -17.28
CA ARG A 99 36.90 14.72 -18.53
C ARG A 99 37.78 14.31 -19.73
N ALA A 100 38.98 14.86 -19.85
CA ALA A 100 39.91 14.54 -20.93
C ALA A 100 40.34 13.07 -20.91
N HIS A 101 40.65 12.54 -19.73
CA HIS A 101 41.03 11.14 -19.55
C HIS A 101 39.90 10.18 -19.92
N CYS A 102 38.67 10.47 -19.48
CA CYS A 102 37.51 9.67 -19.85
C CYS A 102 37.25 9.69 -21.37
N ALA A 103 37.36 10.86 -22.00
CA ALA A 103 37.15 11.04 -23.44
C ALA A 103 38.19 10.31 -24.32
N GLU A 104 39.38 10.02 -23.80
CA GLU A 104 40.42 9.23 -24.49
C GLU A 104 40.17 7.71 -24.38
N ASN A 105 39.53 7.26 -23.30
CA ASN A 105 39.29 5.84 -23.02
C ASN A 105 37.95 5.32 -23.58
N VAL A 106 37.08 6.20 -24.07
CA VAL A 106 35.77 5.86 -24.64
C VAL A 106 35.84 5.79 -26.17
N ASN A 107 35.60 4.60 -26.73
CA ASN A 107 35.72 4.32 -28.16
C ASN A 107 34.43 3.84 -28.83
N SER A 108 33.59 3.06 -28.13
CA SER A 108 32.32 2.60 -28.72
C SER A 108 31.36 3.77 -28.96
N GLU A 109 30.54 3.68 -30.02
CA GLU A 109 29.59 4.75 -30.33
C GLU A 109 28.54 4.93 -29.23
N PHE A 110 28.13 3.83 -28.58
CA PHE A 110 27.24 3.88 -27.42
C PHE A 110 27.86 4.69 -26.27
N SER A 111 29.08 4.35 -25.86
CA SER A 111 29.76 5.03 -24.76
C SER A 111 30.05 6.48 -25.07
N LYS A 112 30.33 6.85 -26.32
CA LYS A 112 30.53 8.25 -26.70
C LYS A 112 29.31 9.12 -26.40
N ILE A 113 28.11 8.65 -26.75
CA ILE A 113 26.87 9.37 -26.43
C ILE A 113 26.61 9.35 -24.93
N LEU A 114 26.79 8.20 -24.27
CA LEU A 114 26.57 8.10 -22.82
C LEU A 114 27.48 9.06 -22.06
N PHE A 115 28.76 9.13 -22.41
CA PHE A 115 29.73 10.06 -21.85
C PHE A 115 29.30 11.51 -22.07
N LEU A 116 28.93 11.88 -23.31
CA LEU A 116 28.44 13.22 -23.62
C LEU A 116 27.22 13.57 -22.77
N SER A 117 26.27 12.64 -22.62
CA SER A 117 25.09 12.83 -21.79
C SER A 117 25.45 13.06 -20.32
N VAL A 118 26.35 12.25 -19.76
CA VAL A 118 26.84 12.40 -18.38
C VAL A 118 27.58 13.73 -18.21
N TRP A 119 28.38 14.15 -19.18
CA TRP A 119 29.08 15.43 -19.15
C TRP A 119 28.11 16.60 -19.13
N LEU A 120 27.15 16.65 -20.05
CA LEU A 120 26.11 17.69 -20.09
C LEU A 120 25.29 17.70 -18.80
N THR A 121 24.94 16.52 -18.27
CA THR A 121 24.21 16.38 -17.00
C THR A 121 25.03 16.90 -15.82
N LYS A 122 26.34 16.65 -15.80
CA LYS A 122 27.24 17.14 -14.75
C LYS A 122 27.34 18.67 -14.77
N LEU A 123 27.46 19.28 -15.96
CA LEU A 123 27.41 20.74 -16.11
C LEU A 123 26.07 21.32 -15.64
N GLN A 124 24.97 20.65 -15.96
CA GLN A 124 23.64 21.00 -15.47
C GLN A 124 23.59 20.97 -13.93
N ASN A 125 24.01 19.88 -13.29
CA ASN A 125 23.99 19.76 -11.83
C ASN A 125 24.93 20.75 -11.12
N LEU A 126 26.02 21.19 -11.76
CA LEU A 126 26.93 22.19 -11.18
C LEU A 126 26.29 23.59 -11.14
N GLY A 127 25.49 23.93 -12.15
CA GLY A 127 24.86 25.25 -12.26
C GLY A 127 23.46 25.35 -11.65
N ASN A 128 22.83 24.21 -11.36
CA ASN A 128 21.43 24.09 -10.96
C ASN A 128 21.30 23.15 -9.75
N ASP A 129 20.31 23.36 -8.87
CA ASP A 129 20.06 22.50 -7.70
C ASP A 129 19.41 21.16 -8.11
N SER A 130 20.08 20.42 -8.99
CA SER A 130 19.67 19.12 -9.52
C SER A 130 20.70 18.04 -9.24
N LYS A 131 20.26 16.78 -9.19
CA LYS A 131 21.10 15.60 -8.88
C LYS A 131 20.83 14.44 -9.83
N TYR A 132 20.76 14.72 -11.13
CA TYR A 132 20.53 13.69 -12.14
C TYR A 132 21.80 12.89 -12.42
N ILE A 133 21.68 11.57 -12.60
CA ILE A 133 22.78 10.74 -13.09
C ILE A 133 22.97 10.97 -14.60
N VAL A 134 21.86 10.92 -15.34
CA VAL A 134 21.78 11.21 -16.77
C VAL A 134 20.48 11.96 -17.04
N ASP A 135 20.57 13.13 -17.68
CA ASP A 135 19.45 13.91 -18.17
C ASP A 135 19.63 14.20 -19.67
N ASN A 136 18.90 13.45 -20.49
CA ASN A 136 19.01 13.55 -21.94
C ASN A 136 18.22 14.75 -22.53
N ARG A 137 17.52 15.55 -21.71
CA ARG A 137 16.69 16.66 -22.21
C ARG A 137 17.50 17.73 -22.93
N PHE A 138 18.70 18.05 -22.45
CA PHE A 138 19.59 19.00 -23.14
C PHE A 138 19.92 18.59 -24.59
N MET A 139 19.99 17.28 -24.85
CA MET A 139 20.28 16.75 -26.18
C MET A 139 19.03 16.63 -27.06
N ASN A 140 17.85 16.41 -26.46
CA ASN A 140 16.64 16.06 -27.20
C ASN A 140 15.60 17.19 -27.28
N GLN A 141 15.68 18.21 -26.42
CA GLN A 141 14.68 19.28 -26.35
C GLN A 141 15.26 20.61 -26.80
N ARG A 142 14.53 21.33 -27.65
CA ARG A 142 14.82 22.73 -27.98
C ARG A 142 14.47 23.63 -26.80
N ASN A 143 15.07 24.82 -26.77
CA ASN A 143 14.88 25.82 -25.71
C ASN A 143 15.28 25.37 -24.30
N PHE A 144 15.82 24.16 -24.10
CA PHE A 144 16.07 23.63 -22.75
C PHE A 144 17.05 24.49 -21.95
N HIS A 145 17.93 25.24 -22.63
CA HIS A 145 18.78 26.27 -22.03
C HIS A 145 18.02 27.33 -21.20
N GLN A 146 16.73 27.54 -21.44
CA GLN A 146 15.88 28.45 -20.65
C GLN A 146 15.57 27.91 -19.25
N THR A 147 15.65 26.59 -19.06
CA THR A 147 15.39 25.92 -17.79
C THR A 147 16.64 25.79 -16.93
N LEU A 148 17.81 26.17 -17.46
CA LEU A 148 19.12 25.94 -16.86
C LEU A 148 19.90 27.22 -16.65
N ASN A 149 20.74 27.23 -15.62
CA ASN A 149 21.84 28.17 -15.51
C ASN A 149 22.96 27.81 -16.50
N MET A 150 23.01 28.55 -17.61
CA MET A 150 23.94 28.29 -18.71
C MET A 150 25.38 28.77 -18.48
N GLN A 151 25.69 29.47 -17.38
CA GLN A 151 27.04 30.01 -17.14
C GLN A 151 28.12 28.92 -17.12
N VAL A 152 27.80 27.75 -16.55
CA VAL A 152 28.75 26.62 -16.46
C VAL A 152 29.03 26.01 -17.84
N PHE A 153 28.04 26.01 -18.73
CA PHE A 153 28.17 25.49 -20.10
C PHE A 153 29.04 26.37 -21.00
N ASP A 154 29.15 27.68 -20.72
CA ASP A 154 29.94 28.60 -21.54
C ASP A 154 31.45 28.26 -21.49
N TYR A 155 31.94 27.72 -20.37
CA TYR A 155 33.34 27.33 -20.21
C TYR A 155 33.74 26.11 -21.08
N ASP A 156 32.82 25.14 -21.21
CA ASP A 156 33.09 23.86 -21.89
C ASP A 156 32.56 23.84 -23.34
N LYS A 157 31.89 24.91 -23.78
CA LYS A 157 31.18 24.98 -25.06
C LYS A 157 32.02 24.55 -26.27
N GLU A 158 33.22 25.10 -26.42
CA GLU A 158 34.09 24.79 -27.57
C GLU A 158 34.53 23.32 -27.56
N GLU A 159 34.82 22.78 -26.38
CA GLU A 159 35.22 21.38 -26.23
C GLU A 159 34.06 20.41 -26.50
N ILE A 160 32.85 20.76 -26.08
CA ILE A 160 31.64 19.97 -26.39
C ILE A 160 31.43 19.93 -27.90
N ILE A 161 31.53 21.08 -28.58
CA ILE A 161 31.39 21.16 -30.04
C ILE A 161 32.43 20.29 -30.74
N LEU A 162 33.70 20.33 -30.31
CA LEU A 162 34.75 19.48 -30.85
C LEU A 162 34.51 17.99 -30.58
N TYR A 163 33.93 17.65 -29.43
CA TYR A 163 33.63 16.26 -29.08
C TYR A 163 32.50 15.67 -29.95
N LEU A 164 31.51 16.47 -30.33
CA LEU A 164 30.41 16.04 -31.21
C LEU A 164 30.93 15.48 -32.54
N GLU A 165 32.03 16.02 -33.09
CA GLU A 165 32.64 15.55 -34.34
C GLU A 165 33.17 14.10 -34.26
N LYS A 166 33.34 13.54 -33.05
CA LYS A 166 33.80 12.17 -32.82
C LYS A 166 32.69 11.12 -32.95
N ILE A 167 31.42 11.53 -32.91
CA ILE A 167 30.25 10.65 -32.93
C ILE A 167 29.84 10.39 -34.38
N LYS A 168 29.69 9.12 -34.77
CA LYS A 168 29.38 8.73 -36.16
C LYS A 168 28.21 7.76 -36.20
N LEU A 169 27.00 8.31 -36.24
CA LEU A 169 25.75 7.55 -36.29
C LEU A 169 24.83 8.08 -37.40
N THR A 170 24.03 7.20 -38.00
CA THR A 170 23.25 7.47 -39.21
C THR A 170 22.12 8.50 -39.06
N ASP A 171 21.77 8.89 -37.84
CA ASP A 171 20.59 9.69 -37.45
C ASP A 171 20.88 10.68 -36.29
N PHE A 172 22.15 11.05 -36.08
CA PHE A 172 22.57 11.91 -34.97
C PHE A 172 22.53 13.42 -35.27
N GLU A 173 22.44 13.81 -36.55
CA GLU A 173 22.54 15.22 -36.99
C GLU A 173 21.56 16.15 -36.26
N GLU A 174 20.34 15.68 -35.99
CA GLU A 174 19.32 16.46 -35.30
C GLU A 174 19.65 16.69 -33.82
N VAL A 175 20.18 15.67 -33.15
CA VAL A 175 20.61 15.73 -31.76
C VAL A 175 21.80 16.68 -31.63
N GLU A 176 22.76 16.57 -32.54
CA GLU A 176 23.93 17.44 -32.62
C GLU A 176 23.52 18.91 -32.75
N ARG A 177 22.56 19.18 -33.65
CA ARG A 177 21.99 20.51 -33.84
C ARG A 177 21.30 21.02 -32.58
N ASN A 178 20.44 20.22 -31.94
CA ASN A 178 19.77 20.62 -30.70
C ASN A 178 20.77 20.97 -29.58
N ILE A 179 21.85 20.20 -29.43
CA ILE A 179 22.92 20.49 -28.46
C ILE A 179 23.58 21.85 -28.79
N LYS A 180 23.96 22.05 -30.05
CA LYS A 180 24.57 23.31 -30.51
C LYS A 180 23.64 24.50 -30.29
N ASP A 181 22.36 24.34 -30.58
CA ASP A 181 21.35 25.39 -30.43
C ASP A 181 21.12 25.74 -28.97
N ASN A 182 21.06 24.77 -28.06
CA ASN A 182 21.01 25.03 -26.62
C ASN A 182 22.28 25.73 -26.10
N LEU A 183 23.48 25.30 -26.53
CA LEU A 183 24.75 25.98 -26.19
C LEU A 183 24.83 27.42 -26.74
N ASN A 184 24.18 27.67 -27.87
CA ASN A 184 24.09 28.99 -28.49
C ASN A 184 22.88 29.81 -28.00
N ARG A 185 22.03 29.23 -27.13
CA ARG A 185 20.79 29.84 -26.63
C ARG A 185 19.86 30.30 -27.75
N VAL A 186 19.77 29.49 -28.80
CA VAL A 186 18.83 29.73 -29.92
C VAL A 186 17.43 29.51 -29.38
N VAL A 187 16.59 30.55 -29.46
CA VAL A 187 15.19 30.49 -29.05
C VAL A 187 14.34 30.12 -30.25
N TYR A 188 13.56 29.06 -30.08
CA TYR A 188 12.54 28.62 -31.02
C TYR A 188 11.16 29.06 -30.52
N ASP A 189 10.34 29.54 -31.43
CA ASP A 189 8.91 29.70 -31.17
C ASP A 189 8.20 28.34 -31.19
N LEU A 190 6.91 28.34 -30.86
CA LEU A 190 6.02 27.18 -30.98
C LEU A 190 6.16 26.53 -32.37
N SER A 191 6.28 25.20 -32.41
CA SER A 191 6.40 24.45 -33.66
C SER A 191 5.14 24.66 -34.51
N GLU A 192 5.29 25.05 -35.78
CA GLU A 192 4.18 25.50 -36.64
C GLU A 192 3.00 24.51 -36.71
N LYS A 193 3.29 23.20 -36.67
CA LYS A 193 2.30 22.12 -36.77
C LYS A 193 1.96 21.48 -35.43
N PHE A 194 2.41 22.04 -34.31
CA PHE A 194 2.24 21.41 -33.00
C PHE A 194 0.77 21.11 -32.68
N PHE A 195 -0.10 22.12 -32.82
CA PHE A 195 -1.54 21.94 -32.60
C PHE A 195 -2.22 21.17 -33.72
N ASP A 196 -1.68 21.17 -34.94
CA ASP A 196 -2.21 20.32 -36.03
C ASP A 196 -1.97 18.83 -35.75
N ILE A 197 -0.86 18.48 -35.07
CA ILE A 197 -0.48 17.10 -34.76
C ILE A 197 -1.11 16.63 -33.44
N TYR A 198 -1.08 17.48 -32.41
CA TYR A 198 -1.46 17.11 -31.04
C TYR A 198 -2.76 17.75 -30.54
N GLY A 199 -3.35 18.69 -31.27
CA GLY A 199 -4.52 19.46 -30.82
C GLY A 199 -5.71 18.59 -30.43
N ASP A 200 -6.06 17.60 -31.26
CA ASP A 200 -7.13 16.64 -30.99
C ASP A 200 -6.87 15.78 -29.75
N ARG A 201 -5.61 15.61 -29.33
CA ARG A 201 -5.25 14.86 -28.12
C ARG A 201 -5.31 15.72 -26.87
N LEU A 202 -4.89 16.98 -27.00
CA LEU A 202 -4.90 17.99 -25.94
C LEU A 202 -6.33 18.38 -25.57
N LEU A 203 -7.14 18.72 -26.58
CA LEU A 203 -8.56 19.04 -26.41
C LEU A 203 -9.41 17.82 -26.73
N SER A 204 -9.42 16.86 -25.80
CA SER A 204 -10.28 15.68 -25.89
C SER A 204 -10.99 15.44 -24.57
N ALA A 205 -12.13 14.75 -24.66
CA ALA A 205 -12.91 14.43 -23.48
C ALA A 205 -12.18 13.49 -22.51
N ASN A 206 -11.18 12.74 -23.00
CA ASN A 206 -10.35 11.85 -22.21
C ASN A 206 -8.85 12.16 -22.34
N CYS A 207 -8.49 13.43 -22.20
CA CYS A 207 -7.11 13.90 -22.35
C CYS A 207 -6.14 13.29 -21.32
N PHE A 208 -6.59 13.09 -20.08
CA PHE A 208 -5.78 12.53 -18.97
C PHE A 208 -5.98 11.02 -18.83
N SER A 209 -5.44 10.25 -19.77
CA SER A 209 -5.70 8.81 -19.91
C SER A 209 -4.44 7.96 -20.11
N PHE A 210 -3.31 8.39 -19.54
CA PHE A 210 -2.00 7.75 -19.77
C PHE A 210 -1.66 7.66 -21.27
N GLN A 211 -1.90 8.74 -22.01
CA GLN A 211 -1.79 8.70 -23.46
C GLN A 211 -0.38 8.32 -23.92
N SER A 212 -0.30 7.36 -24.84
CA SER A 212 0.93 6.98 -25.52
C SER A 212 0.90 7.45 -26.97
N PHE A 213 1.94 8.17 -27.37
CA PHE A 213 2.12 8.66 -28.73
C PHE A 213 3.59 8.98 -28.98
N ASP A 214 3.98 8.91 -30.26
CA ASP A 214 5.30 9.31 -30.70
C ASP A 214 5.43 10.84 -30.65
N ARG A 215 6.59 11.30 -30.20
CA ARG A 215 6.94 12.71 -30.15
C ARG A 215 7.82 13.06 -31.33
N GLU A 216 7.57 14.24 -31.91
CA GLU A 216 8.52 14.80 -32.86
C GLU A 216 9.89 15.01 -32.19
N THR A 217 10.96 14.80 -32.95
CA THR A 217 12.35 14.79 -32.45
C THR A 217 12.90 16.16 -32.09
N SER A 218 12.10 17.22 -32.28
CA SER A 218 12.55 18.61 -32.17
C SER A 218 11.61 19.52 -31.40
N LEU A 219 10.83 18.95 -30.47
CA LEU A 219 9.96 19.73 -29.61
C LEU A 219 10.77 20.59 -28.63
N THR A 220 10.21 21.73 -28.29
CA THR A 220 10.66 22.58 -27.19
C THR A 220 10.34 21.92 -25.85
N TRP A 221 11.07 22.28 -24.79
CA TRP A 221 10.78 21.75 -23.45
C TRP A 221 9.35 22.09 -23.00
N GLN A 222 8.79 23.23 -23.42
CA GLN A 222 7.41 23.64 -23.14
C GLN A 222 6.40 22.67 -23.77
N GLU A 223 6.57 22.36 -25.05
CA GLU A 223 5.76 21.39 -25.81
C GLU A 223 5.85 20.00 -25.17
N ASP A 224 7.05 19.54 -24.84
CA ASP A 224 7.26 18.25 -24.19
C ASP A 224 6.59 18.17 -22.80
N THR A 225 6.65 19.25 -22.02
CA THR A 225 6.02 19.35 -20.70
C THR A 225 4.50 19.30 -20.81
N LEU A 226 3.91 20.00 -21.79
CA LEU A 226 2.47 19.93 -22.04
C LEU A 226 2.04 18.51 -22.46
N LEU A 227 2.83 17.83 -23.28
CA LEU A 227 2.56 16.43 -23.67
C LEU A 227 2.79 15.44 -22.53
N ASP A 228 3.67 15.74 -21.55
CA ASP A 228 3.80 14.95 -20.33
C ASP A 228 2.54 15.02 -19.47
N MET A 229 1.81 16.14 -19.47
CA MET A 229 0.53 16.24 -18.75
C MET A 229 -0.53 15.27 -19.29
N LEU A 230 -0.44 14.81 -20.54
CA LEU A 230 -1.36 13.80 -21.09
C LEU A 230 -1.06 12.37 -20.62
N LYS A 231 0.11 12.15 -19.99
CA LYS A 231 0.56 10.85 -19.49
C LYS A 231 0.18 10.59 -18.03
N ILE A 232 -0.71 11.38 -17.46
CA ILE A 232 -1.32 11.13 -16.15
C ILE A 232 -2.75 10.58 -16.32
N SER A 233 -3.33 10.15 -15.21
CA SER A 233 -4.77 9.94 -15.08
C SER A 233 -5.29 10.55 -13.78
N ILE A 234 -6.61 10.63 -13.66
CA ILE A 234 -7.32 11.16 -12.50
C ILE A 234 -8.03 10.00 -11.83
N ILE A 235 -7.69 9.72 -10.57
CA ILE A 235 -8.32 8.65 -9.80
C ILE A 235 -8.75 9.26 -8.46
N ASN A 236 -10.05 9.16 -8.14
CA ASN A 236 -10.64 9.72 -6.93
C ASN A 236 -10.31 11.21 -6.69
N GLY A 237 -10.21 11.99 -7.77
CA GLY A 237 -9.87 13.41 -7.69
C GLY A 237 -8.39 13.76 -7.55
N GLU A 238 -7.50 12.76 -7.61
CA GLU A 238 -6.06 12.94 -7.50
C GLU A 238 -5.32 12.58 -8.79
N VAL A 239 -4.21 13.29 -9.04
CA VAL A 239 -3.32 13.02 -10.18
C VAL A 239 -2.52 11.76 -9.92
N THR A 240 -2.66 10.78 -10.81
CA THR A 240 -1.89 9.54 -10.80
C THR A 240 -0.91 9.52 -11.98
N PRO A 241 0.40 9.41 -11.74
CA PRO A 241 1.40 9.28 -12.80
C PRO A 241 1.37 7.89 -13.43
N ILE A 242 1.89 7.74 -14.67
CA ILE A 242 1.98 6.42 -15.31
C ILE A 242 2.93 5.48 -14.54
N TYR A 243 3.89 6.04 -13.81
CA TYR A 243 4.82 5.29 -12.96
C TYR A 243 5.22 6.08 -11.72
N SER A 244 5.25 5.40 -10.58
CA SER A 244 5.82 5.91 -9.31
C SER A 244 6.39 4.73 -8.51
N ASN A 245 7.60 4.88 -7.98
CA ASN A 245 8.23 3.89 -7.08
C ASN A 245 8.78 4.52 -5.79
N GLY A 246 8.22 5.66 -5.37
CA GLY A 246 8.67 6.42 -4.19
C GLY A 246 9.84 7.37 -4.49
N ASP A 247 10.86 6.90 -5.21
CA ASP A 247 12.05 7.68 -5.55
C ASP A 247 11.93 8.39 -6.92
N ILE A 248 11.18 7.79 -7.84
CA ILE A 248 11.03 8.25 -9.22
C ILE A 248 9.54 8.36 -9.54
N ILE A 249 9.15 9.49 -10.12
CA ILE A 249 7.78 9.77 -10.59
C ILE A 249 7.87 10.15 -12.06
N VAL A 250 7.11 9.46 -12.92
CA VAL A 250 7.07 9.71 -14.36
C VAL A 250 5.61 9.77 -14.83
N PRO A 251 5.15 10.87 -15.44
CA PRO A 251 5.78 12.19 -15.44
C PRO A 251 5.83 12.78 -14.03
N ASN A 252 6.87 13.58 -13.71
CA ASN A 252 7.01 14.18 -12.38
C ASN A 252 6.10 15.41 -12.23
N TYR A 253 4.83 15.16 -11.94
CA TYR A 253 3.83 16.21 -11.76
C TYR A 253 4.10 17.14 -10.57
N LYS A 254 4.96 16.75 -9.62
CA LYS A 254 5.34 17.61 -8.49
C LYS A 254 6.13 18.85 -8.92
N CYS A 255 6.73 18.83 -10.10
CA CYS A 255 7.44 19.98 -10.66
C CYS A 255 6.49 21.00 -11.33
N TRP A 256 5.20 20.69 -11.49
CA TRP A 256 4.23 21.57 -12.14
C TRP A 256 3.69 22.64 -11.20
N THR A 257 4.58 23.54 -10.80
CA THR A 257 4.28 24.66 -9.91
C THR A 257 3.36 25.70 -10.60
N PRO A 258 2.61 26.51 -9.83
CA PRO A 258 1.80 27.60 -10.40
C PRO A 258 2.59 28.55 -11.31
N ASP A 259 3.85 28.80 -10.99
CA ASP A 259 4.73 29.65 -11.81
C ASP A 259 5.10 28.99 -13.14
N LEU A 260 5.40 27.68 -13.15
CA LEU A 260 5.65 26.94 -14.39
C LEU A 260 4.40 26.93 -15.26
N LEU A 261 3.24 26.61 -14.69
CA LEU A 261 1.97 26.57 -15.43
C LEU A 261 1.65 27.93 -16.04
N LYS A 262 1.88 29.03 -15.30
CA LYS A 262 1.73 30.39 -15.83
C LYS A 262 2.69 30.68 -16.99
N GLN A 263 3.95 30.23 -16.93
CA GLN A 263 4.90 30.38 -18.04
C GLN A 263 4.45 29.62 -19.28
N LEU A 264 3.95 28.38 -19.11
CA LEU A 264 3.42 27.58 -20.23
C LEU A 264 2.21 28.27 -20.86
N LYS A 265 1.27 28.79 -20.07
CA LYS A 265 0.12 29.56 -20.59
C LYS A 265 0.56 30.75 -21.45
N ILE A 266 1.57 31.51 -20.99
CA ILE A 266 2.10 32.65 -21.73
C ILE A 266 2.78 32.20 -23.03
N TYR A 267 3.54 31.10 -22.99
CA TYR A 267 4.26 30.56 -24.14
C TYR A 267 3.30 30.09 -25.26
N PHE A 268 2.28 29.31 -24.92
CA PHE A 268 1.35 28.79 -25.92
C PHE A 268 0.30 29.81 -26.35
N ASN A 269 -0.23 30.61 -25.40
CA ASN A 269 -1.29 31.59 -25.61
C ASN A 269 -2.43 31.07 -26.50
N ASN A 270 -2.92 29.86 -26.18
CA ASN A 270 -3.88 29.12 -27.00
C ASN A 270 -4.90 28.38 -26.11
N HIS A 271 -6.18 28.46 -26.47
CA HIS A 271 -7.27 27.81 -25.72
C HIS A 271 -7.11 26.28 -25.60
N ILE A 272 -6.52 25.60 -26.59
CA ILE A 272 -6.28 24.15 -26.58
C ILE A 272 -5.27 23.76 -25.49
N SER A 273 -4.18 24.52 -25.36
CA SER A 273 -3.21 24.29 -24.28
C SER A 273 -3.74 24.72 -22.93
N ASP A 274 -4.50 25.84 -22.88
CA ASP A 274 -5.09 26.36 -21.66
C ASP A 274 -6.05 25.35 -21.03
N PHE A 275 -6.81 24.61 -21.85
CA PHE A 275 -7.67 23.52 -21.39
C PHE A 275 -6.90 22.50 -20.53
N VAL A 276 -5.72 22.04 -21.00
CA VAL A 276 -4.89 21.07 -20.26
C VAL A 276 -4.25 21.73 -19.04
N ILE A 277 -3.64 22.92 -19.22
CA ILE A 277 -2.87 23.60 -18.18
C ILE A 277 -3.75 24.01 -17.00
N GLU A 278 -4.92 24.60 -17.26
CA GLU A 278 -5.85 25.02 -16.21
C GLU A 278 -6.52 23.83 -15.52
N SER A 279 -6.77 22.73 -16.24
CA SER A 279 -7.23 21.48 -15.62
C SER A 279 -6.21 20.93 -14.62
N ILE A 280 -4.93 20.92 -14.99
CA ILE A 280 -3.85 20.51 -14.10
C ILE A 280 -3.70 21.47 -12.91
N ASP A 281 -3.79 22.78 -13.13
CA ASP A 281 -3.72 23.79 -12.05
C ASP A 281 -4.87 23.61 -11.05
N PHE A 282 -6.07 23.25 -11.52
CA PHE A 282 -7.20 22.92 -10.65
C PHE A 282 -6.98 21.62 -9.86
N LEU A 283 -6.48 20.58 -10.52
CA LEU A 283 -6.23 19.27 -9.89
C LEU A 283 -5.12 19.32 -8.84
N LEU A 284 -4.07 20.12 -9.05
CA LEU A 284 -2.92 20.19 -8.13
C LEU A 284 -3.06 21.32 -7.10
N ASN A 285 -3.56 22.49 -7.51
CA ASN A 285 -3.52 23.71 -6.71
C ASN A 285 -4.91 24.24 -6.34
N ARG A 286 -5.99 23.55 -6.72
CA ARG A 286 -7.41 23.94 -6.48
C ARG A 286 -7.75 25.35 -6.96
N LYS A 287 -7.05 25.80 -8.00
CA LYS A 287 -7.31 27.09 -8.63
C LYS A 287 -8.38 26.95 -9.70
N ASP A 288 -9.45 27.71 -9.58
CA ASP A 288 -10.57 27.66 -10.50
C ASP A 288 -10.13 27.91 -11.95
N PRO A 289 -10.48 27.02 -12.90
CA PRO A 289 -10.26 27.26 -14.33
C PRO A 289 -11.06 28.47 -14.82
N ASN A 290 -10.63 29.05 -15.93
CA ASN A 290 -11.39 30.10 -16.59
C ASN A 290 -12.68 29.53 -17.21
N ILE A 291 -13.64 30.42 -17.45
CA ILE A 291 -14.95 30.05 -18.01
C ILE A 291 -14.82 29.27 -19.33
N GLU A 292 -13.89 29.64 -20.20
CA GLU A 292 -13.66 28.98 -21.49
C GLU A 292 -13.23 27.51 -21.34
N THR A 293 -12.40 27.20 -20.33
CA THR A 293 -12.00 25.82 -20.00
C THR A 293 -13.17 25.03 -19.44
N ILE A 294 -13.96 25.63 -18.54
CA ILE A 294 -15.18 25.00 -18.00
C ILE A 294 -16.17 24.69 -19.13
N GLU A 295 -16.42 25.65 -20.01
CA GLU A 295 -17.29 25.49 -21.18
C GLU A 295 -16.78 24.41 -22.14
N SER A 296 -15.46 24.31 -22.33
CA SER A 296 -14.84 23.26 -23.13
C SER A 296 -15.11 21.86 -22.56
N HIS A 297 -14.96 21.67 -21.24
CA HIS A 297 -15.35 20.42 -20.58
C HIS A 297 -16.85 20.14 -20.74
N CYS A 298 -17.71 21.14 -20.56
CA CYS A 298 -19.15 20.98 -20.77
C CYS A 298 -19.48 20.54 -22.20
N ASN A 299 -18.88 21.17 -23.21
CA ASN A 299 -19.08 20.82 -24.62
C ASN A 299 -18.59 19.40 -24.95
N LEU A 300 -17.39 19.03 -24.50
CA LEU A 300 -16.85 17.69 -24.68
C LEU A 300 -17.73 16.63 -24.01
N PHE A 301 -18.29 16.94 -22.84
CA PHE A 301 -19.23 16.04 -22.17
C PHE A 301 -20.56 15.90 -22.93
N ILE A 302 -21.11 17.00 -23.44
CA ILE A 302 -22.31 16.98 -24.30
C ILE A 302 -22.04 16.11 -25.54
N GLU A 303 -20.88 16.26 -26.17
CA GLU A 303 -20.48 15.45 -27.31
C GLU A 303 -20.39 13.96 -26.96
N LEU A 304 -19.78 13.62 -25.81
CA LEU A 304 -19.72 12.24 -25.33
C LEU A 304 -21.12 11.64 -25.10
N ILE A 305 -22.05 12.41 -24.53
CA ILE A 305 -23.45 11.98 -24.36
C ILE A 305 -24.07 11.67 -25.73
N SER A 306 -23.85 12.54 -26.72
CA SER A 306 -24.41 12.38 -28.06
C SER A 306 -23.91 11.13 -28.79
N LYS A 307 -22.67 10.71 -28.52
CA LYS A 307 -22.05 9.49 -29.07
C LYS A 307 -22.57 8.20 -28.40
N GLY A 308 -23.21 8.30 -27.24
CA GLY A 308 -24.05 7.25 -26.65
C GLY A 308 -23.33 6.06 -25.99
N LYS A 309 -22.01 6.11 -25.75
CA LYS A 309 -21.27 5.00 -25.14
C LYS A 309 -20.99 5.23 -23.66
N ASN A 310 -21.74 4.54 -22.78
CA ASN A 310 -21.63 4.68 -21.32
C ASN A 310 -20.20 4.55 -20.77
N TYR A 311 -19.45 3.57 -21.26
CA TYR A 311 -18.08 3.29 -20.79
C TYR A 311 -17.13 4.45 -21.11
N GLU A 312 -17.28 5.09 -22.27
CA GLU A 312 -16.42 6.22 -22.67
C GLU A 312 -16.71 7.45 -21.80
N ILE A 313 -17.97 7.67 -21.41
CA ILE A 313 -18.36 8.76 -20.52
C ILE A 313 -17.75 8.59 -19.13
N LEU A 314 -17.92 7.41 -18.52
CA LEU A 314 -17.51 7.15 -17.13
C LEU A 314 -15.99 7.11 -16.94
N ASN A 315 -15.24 6.78 -17.98
CA ASN A 315 -13.77 6.76 -17.92
C ASN A 315 -13.13 8.00 -18.56
N SER A 316 -13.91 9.05 -18.81
CA SER A 316 -13.40 10.28 -19.40
C SER A 316 -12.85 11.21 -18.33
N SER A 317 -11.68 11.80 -18.60
CA SER A 317 -11.11 12.82 -17.72
C SER A 317 -12.02 14.04 -17.55
N THR A 318 -12.80 14.40 -18.58
CA THR A 318 -13.81 15.47 -18.49
C THR A 318 -14.90 15.16 -17.47
N TYR A 319 -15.38 13.91 -17.37
CA TYR A 319 -16.37 13.53 -16.35
C TYR A 319 -15.82 13.69 -14.93
N GLU A 320 -14.60 13.23 -14.69
CA GLU A 320 -13.91 13.37 -13.39
C GLU A 320 -13.75 14.85 -13.00
N ILE A 321 -13.25 15.68 -13.92
CA ILE A 321 -13.06 17.12 -13.68
C ILE A 321 -14.40 17.81 -13.40
N LEU A 322 -15.45 17.54 -14.19
CA LEU A 322 -16.76 18.14 -13.98
C LEU A 322 -17.39 17.72 -12.65
N THR A 323 -17.16 16.48 -12.22
CA THR A 323 -17.60 15.99 -10.90
C THR A 323 -16.90 16.77 -9.78
N LEU A 324 -15.58 16.92 -9.86
CA LEU A 324 -14.81 17.71 -8.89
C LEU A 324 -15.23 19.19 -8.87
N LEU A 325 -15.44 19.80 -10.04
CA LEU A 325 -15.93 21.18 -10.15
C LEU A 325 -17.31 21.33 -9.50
N PHE A 326 -18.15 20.29 -9.52
CA PHE A 326 -19.45 20.29 -8.84
C PHE A 326 -19.29 20.15 -7.33
N ASP A 327 -18.51 19.16 -6.87
CA ASP A 327 -18.29 18.86 -5.45
C ASP A 327 -17.63 20.04 -4.70
N GLU A 328 -16.67 20.73 -5.33
CA GLU A 328 -16.01 21.94 -4.81
C GLU A 328 -16.87 23.21 -4.97
N GLY A 329 -18.09 23.09 -5.51
CA GLY A 329 -19.02 24.19 -5.71
C GLY A 329 -18.57 25.23 -6.73
N VAL A 330 -17.58 24.94 -7.58
CA VAL A 330 -17.06 25.85 -8.63
C VAL A 330 -18.18 26.19 -9.60
N LEU A 331 -18.89 25.17 -10.10
CA LEU A 331 -20.02 25.37 -11.03
C LEU A 331 -21.17 26.20 -10.43
N ASN A 332 -21.29 26.27 -9.11
CA ASN A 332 -22.31 27.07 -8.43
C ASN A 332 -21.94 28.56 -8.36
N ARG A 333 -20.64 28.88 -8.33
CA ARG A 333 -20.11 30.26 -8.31
C ARG A 333 -19.77 30.81 -9.69
N THR A 334 -19.62 29.95 -10.70
CA THR A 334 -19.41 30.33 -12.10
C THR A 334 -20.68 30.93 -12.74
N GLU A 335 -20.50 31.89 -13.65
CA GLU A 335 -21.60 32.48 -14.41
C GLU A 335 -22.37 31.43 -15.21
N ARG A 336 -23.71 31.50 -15.20
CA ARG A 336 -24.57 30.55 -15.94
C ARG A 336 -24.69 30.94 -17.41
N THR A 337 -23.64 30.64 -18.17
CA THR A 337 -23.61 30.82 -19.63
C THR A 337 -24.56 29.84 -20.35
N GLU A 338 -24.82 30.08 -21.64
CA GLU A 338 -25.70 29.19 -22.44
C GLU A 338 -25.12 27.78 -22.58
N VAL A 339 -23.79 27.63 -22.65
CA VAL A 339 -23.12 26.32 -22.70
C VAL A 339 -23.40 25.51 -21.44
N ILE A 340 -23.28 26.14 -20.26
CA ILE A 340 -23.53 25.46 -18.98
C ILE A 340 -25.01 25.08 -18.85
N LYS A 341 -25.94 25.93 -19.31
CA LYS A 341 -27.37 25.59 -19.35
C LYS A 341 -27.65 24.39 -20.26
N GLU A 342 -27.02 24.36 -21.44
CA GLU A 342 -27.16 23.25 -22.38
C GLU A 342 -26.54 21.96 -21.81
N PHE A 343 -25.43 22.05 -21.07
CA PHE A 343 -24.86 20.92 -20.33
C PHE A 343 -25.87 20.30 -19.36
N TYR A 344 -26.52 21.10 -18.50
CA TYR A 344 -27.53 20.58 -17.57
C TYR A 344 -28.73 19.96 -18.30
N LYS A 345 -29.18 20.57 -19.39
CA LYS A 345 -30.26 20.05 -20.23
C LYS A 345 -29.91 18.69 -20.85
N ASN A 346 -28.68 18.54 -21.36
CA ASN A 346 -28.20 17.27 -21.90
C ASN A 346 -28.02 16.22 -20.80
N LEU A 347 -27.45 16.58 -19.66
CA LEU A 347 -27.35 15.73 -18.47
C LEU A 347 -28.73 15.20 -18.03
N HIS A 348 -29.75 16.06 -18.00
CA HIS A 348 -31.13 15.70 -17.62
C HIS A 348 -31.87 14.92 -18.71
N SER A 349 -31.35 14.89 -19.95
CA SER A 349 -31.91 14.10 -21.05
C SER A 349 -31.45 12.62 -21.04
N ILE A 350 -30.43 12.28 -20.25
CA ILE A 350 -29.87 10.92 -20.20
C ILE A 350 -30.89 9.94 -19.62
N THR A 351 -31.17 8.87 -20.35
CA THR A 351 -32.07 7.78 -19.96
C THR A 351 -31.35 6.48 -19.62
N SER A 352 -30.04 6.42 -19.90
CA SER A 352 -29.19 5.25 -19.68
C SER A 352 -29.04 4.94 -18.20
N ILE A 353 -29.63 3.83 -17.75
CA ILE A 353 -29.71 3.50 -16.33
C ILE A 353 -28.34 3.30 -15.67
N ASN A 354 -27.40 2.66 -16.35
CA ASN A 354 -26.06 2.43 -15.83
C ASN A 354 -25.32 3.75 -15.55
N LEU A 355 -25.55 4.79 -16.37
CA LEU A 355 -24.99 6.12 -16.13
C LEU A 355 -25.70 6.82 -14.97
N LEU A 356 -27.03 6.78 -14.94
CA LEU A 356 -27.83 7.40 -13.89
C LEU A 356 -27.47 6.86 -12.49
N MET A 357 -27.20 5.54 -12.39
CA MET A 357 -26.74 4.91 -11.14
C MET A 357 -25.39 5.44 -10.65
N ARG A 358 -24.51 5.88 -11.55
CA ARG A 358 -23.23 6.53 -11.21
C ARG A 358 -23.41 8.02 -10.90
N PHE A 359 -24.23 8.72 -11.69
CA PHE A 359 -24.41 10.16 -11.55
C PHE A 359 -25.18 10.57 -10.29
N ARG A 360 -25.98 9.68 -9.70
CA ARG A 360 -26.79 9.99 -8.50
C ARG A 360 -25.98 10.50 -7.30
N SER A 361 -24.67 10.21 -7.25
CA SER A 361 -23.75 10.72 -6.22
C SER A 361 -23.00 11.99 -6.63
N SER A 362 -22.93 12.29 -7.92
CA SER A 362 -22.01 13.29 -8.50
C SER A 362 -22.72 14.49 -9.10
N PHE A 363 -23.98 14.33 -9.52
CA PHE A 363 -24.75 15.36 -10.20
C PHE A 363 -26.21 15.41 -9.76
N PRO A 364 -26.88 16.58 -9.90
CA PRO A 364 -28.31 16.70 -9.65
C PRO A 364 -29.11 16.08 -10.78
N LEU A 365 -29.98 15.11 -10.45
CA LEU A 365 -30.82 14.39 -11.42
C LEU A 365 -32.23 14.95 -11.55
N HIS A 366 -32.82 14.85 -12.74
CA HIS A 366 -34.22 15.21 -12.99
C HIS A 366 -35.19 14.19 -12.37
N LYS A 367 -36.44 14.61 -12.08
CA LYS A 367 -37.46 13.75 -11.45
C LYS A 367 -37.72 12.45 -12.21
N ASP A 368 -37.73 12.50 -13.54
CA ASP A 368 -37.97 11.32 -14.38
C ASP A 368 -36.79 10.34 -14.34
N GLN A 369 -35.56 10.84 -14.30
CA GLN A 369 -34.36 10.02 -14.14
C GLN A 369 -34.36 9.32 -12.78
N ILE A 370 -34.76 10.02 -11.72
CA ILE A 370 -34.93 9.43 -10.37
C ILE A 370 -35.99 8.32 -10.41
N LYS A 371 -37.07 8.49 -11.18
CA LYS A 371 -38.09 7.44 -11.36
C LYS A 371 -37.52 6.23 -12.10
N SER A 372 -36.78 6.43 -13.20
CA SER A 372 -36.12 5.33 -13.91
C SER A 372 -35.14 4.54 -13.03
N ILE A 373 -34.39 5.24 -12.16
CA ILE A 373 -33.53 4.58 -11.15
C ILE A 373 -34.36 3.70 -10.22
N LYS A 374 -35.48 4.20 -9.71
CA LYS A 374 -36.36 3.44 -8.83
C LYS A 374 -36.92 2.19 -9.53
N ASP A 375 -37.42 2.35 -10.75
CA ASP A 375 -37.99 1.24 -11.54
C ASP A 375 -36.92 0.17 -11.83
N TYR A 376 -35.68 0.58 -12.07
CA TYR A 376 -34.56 -0.36 -12.27
C TYR A 376 -34.19 -1.12 -11.00
N ILE A 377 -34.02 -0.43 -9.86
CA ILE A 377 -33.75 -1.08 -8.57
C ILE A 377 -34.89 -2.05 -8.23
N GLU A 378 -36.12 -1.66 -8.53
CA GLU A 378 -37.28 -2.55 -8.39
C GLU A 378 -37.15 -3.81 -9.25
N ASN A 379 -36.79 -3.67 -10.53
CA ASN A 379 -36.55 -4.85 -11.36
C ASN A 379 -35.37 -5.71 -10.87
N GLN A 380 -34.33 -5.10 -10.30
CA GLN A 380 -33.20 -5.85 -9.72
C GLN A 380 -33.64 -6.72 -8.55
N TYR A 381 -34.40 -6.19 -7.58
CA TYR A 381 -34.82 -7.04 -6.47
C TYR A 381 -35.84 -8.10 -6.90
N ARG A 382 -36.56 -7.92 -8.01
CA ARG A 382 -37.48 -8.90 -8.58
C ARG A 382 -36.79 -10.12 -9.18
N THR A 383 -35.51 -10.03 -9.54
CA THR A 383 -34.78 -11.16 -10.15
C THR A 383 -34.60 -12.34 -9.20
N ILE A 384 -34.91 -12.18 -7.90
CA ILE A 384 -34.84 -13.26 -6.91
C ILE A 384 -35.61 -14.51 -7.35
N SER A 385 -36.73 -14.33 -8.06
CA SER A 385 -37.54 -15.44 -8.58
C SER A 385 -36.74 -16.36 -9.51
N ASP A 386 -35.82 -15.79 -10.29
CA ASP A 386 -35.06 -16.47 -11.34
C ASP A 386 -33.73 -17.06 -10.85
N ILE A 387 -33.23 -16.67 -9.67
CA ILE A 387 -31.96 -17.12 -9.12
C ILE A 387 -32.08 -18.58 -8.67
N ASN A 388 -31.22 -19.49 -9.14
CA ASN A 388 -31.30 -20.92 -8.80
C ASN A 388 -29.96 -21.51 -8.33
N ASP A 389 -29.00 -20.67 -8.00
CA ASP A 389 -27.66 -21.07 -7.57
C ASP A 389 -27.10 -20.11 -6.50
N ILE A 390 -26.15 -20.62 -5.71
CA ILE A 390 -25.54 -19.90 -4.58
C ILE A 390 -24.74 -18.66 -5.04
N PRO A 391 -23.90 -18.71 -6.09
CA PRO A 391 -23.17 -17.53 -6.56
C PRO A 391 -24.08 -16.34 -6.91
N ASN A 392 -25.14 -16.57 -7.69
CA ASN A 392 -26.07 -15.51 -8.07
C ASN A 392 -26.86 -14.96 -6.88
N LEU A 393 -27.26 -15.82 -5.93
CA LEU A 393 -27.91 -15.36 -4.69
C LEU A 393 -26.94 -14.52 -3.84
N THR A 394 -25.66 -14.93 -3.77
CA THR A 394 -24.64 -14.18 -3.04
C THR A 394 -24.48 -12.78 -3.60
N GLN A 395 -24.35 -12.64 -4.92
CA GLN A 395 -24.25 -11.35 -5.60
C GLN A 395 -25.51 -10.48 -5.39
N TYR A 396 -26.69 -11.10 -5.38
CA TYR A 396 -27.95 -10.41 -5.08
C TYR A 396 -27.96 -9.81 -3.68
N LEU A 397 -27.50 -10.56 -2.67
CA LEU A 397 -27.46 -10.13 -1.27
C LEU A 397 -26.39 -9.04 -1.00
N GLU A 398 -25.31 -9.02 -1.77
CA GLU A 398 -24.27 -7.98 -1.69
C GLU A 398 -24.74 -6.61 -2.21
N ASN A 399 -25.82 -6.57 -3.00
CA ASN A 399 -26.32 -5.32 -3.57
C ASN A 399 -27.05 -4.46 -2.53
N THR A 400 -26.41 -3.36 -2.13
CA THR A 400 -26.93 -2.43 -1.12
C THR A 400 -28.22 -1.72 -1.55
N ASP A 401 -28.44 -1.50 -2.85
CA ASP A 401 -29.66 -0.88 -3.35
C ASP A 401 -30.87 -1.80 -3.18
N ILE A 402 -30.69 -3.11 -3.38
CA ILE A 402 -31.71 -4.13 -3.10
C ILE A 402 -32.07 -4.08 -1.61
N ALA A 403 -31.09 -4.18 -0.71
CA ALA A 403 -31.34 -4.14 0.74
C ALA A 403 -32.12 -2.89 1.16
N ARG A 404 -31.78 -1.72 0.60
CA ARG A 404 -32.39 -0.44 0.93
C ARG A 404 -33.83 -0.29 0.44
N HIS A 405 -34.19 -0.91 -0.69
CA HIS A 405 -35.43 -0.63 -1.41
C HIS A 405 -36.38 -1.82 -1.57
N ILE A 406 -35.96 -3.05 -1.26
CA ILE A 406 -36.80 -4.25 -1.35
C ILE A 406 -38.09 -4.11 -0.54
N ASN A 407 -39.20 -4.65 -1.08
CA ASN A 407 -40.49 -4.69 -0.40
C ASN A 407 -40.69 -6.01 0.37
N GLN A 408 -41.75 -6.08 1.19
CA GLN A 408 -42.00 -7.24 2.04
C GLN A 408 -42.21 -8.56 1.26
N SER A 409 -42.81 -8.50 0.06
CA SER A 409 -43.09 -9.71 -0.73
C SER A 409 -41.80 -10.35 -1.23
N TYR A 410 -40.92 -9.58 -1.87
CA TYR A 410 -39.64 -10.08 -2.39
C TYR A 410 -38.63 -10.36 -1.28
N TYR A 411 -38.74 -9.68 -0.14
CA TYR A 411 -37.98 -10.04 1.05
C TYR A 411 -38.33 -11.47 1.53
N ASN A 412 -39.61 -11.80 1.62
CA ASN A 412 -40.04 -13.17 1.99
C ASN A 412 -39.56 -14.20 0.96
N GLU A 413 -39.63 -13.88 -0.33
CA GLU A 413 -39.14 -14.76 -1.39
C GLU A 413 -37.61 -14.96 -1.34
N THR A 414 -36.85 -13.93 -0.96
CA THR A 414 -35.40 -14.03 -0.74
C THR A 414 -35.08 -15.03 0.36
N LYS A 415 -35.86 -15.03 1.43
CA LYS A 415 -35.74 -16.01 2.53
C LYS A 415 -36.05 -17.42 2.06
N ASP A 416 -37.15 -17.61 1.33
CA ASP A 416 -37.53 -18.93 0.82
C ASP A 416 -36.45 -19.47 -0.12
N LYS A 417 -35.94 -18.63 -1.03
CA LYS A 417 -34.85 -19.00 -1.95
C LYS A 417 -33.56 -19.34 -1.22
N PHE A 418 -33.20 -18.58 -0.18
CA PHE A 418 -32.05 -18.91 0.67
C PHE A 418 -32.19 -20.29 1.31
N LEU A 419 -33.37 -20.62 1.87
CA LEU A 419 -33.62 -21.91 2.50
C LEU A 419 -33.58 -23.05 1.47
N ASP A 420 -34.14 -22.85 0.29
CA ASP A 420 -34.14 -23.85 -0.78
C ASP A 420 -32.73 -24.17 -1.28
N LEU A 421 -31.90 -23.14 -1.50
CA LEU A 421 -30.53 -23.31 -2.01
C LEU A 421 -29.54 -23.83 -0.96
N THR A 422 -29.84 -23.70 0.33
CA THR A 422 -28.95 -24.18 1.41
C THR A 422 -29.36 -25.52 2.00
N LYS A 423 -30.56 -26.03 1.69
CA LYS A 423 -31.16 -27.19 2.37
C LYS A 423 -30.28 -28.44 2.37
N TYR A 424 -29.64 -28.75 1.24
CA TYR A 424 -28.87 -29.98 1.01
C TYR A 424 -27.50 -29.76 0.36
N VAL A 425 -26.94 -28.54 0.46
CA VAL A 425 -25.66 -28.21 -0.17
C VAL A 425 -24.54 -28.28 0.87
N ASN A 426 -23.57 -29.15 0.60
CA ASN A 426 -22.33 -29.29 1.37
C ASN A 426 -21.18 -28.71 0.54
N ASP A 427 -21.16 -27.38 0.41
CA ASP A 427 -20.17 -26.62 -0.35
C ASP A 427 -19.63 -25.47 0.51
N ILE A 428 -18.33 -25.19 0.40
CA ILE A 428 -17.67 -24.09 1.11
C ILE A 428 -18.31 -22.72 0.84
N LEU A 429 -18.95 -22.54 -0.32
CA LEU A 429 -19.69 -21.34 -0.68
C LEU A 429 -20.88 -21.06 0.26
N VAL A 430 -21.43 -22.08 0.92
CA VAL A 430 -22.53 -21.92 1.88
C VAL A 430 -22.13 -21.02 3.04
N ALA A 431 -20.90 -21.15 3.55
CA ALA A 431 -20.42 -20.29 4.64
C ALA A 431 -20.40 -18.80 4.23
N ASN A 432 -19.96 -18.52 2.99
CA ASN A 432 -19.99 -17.16 2.44
C ASN A 432 -21.42 -16.65 2.28
N LEU A 433 -22.33 -17.49 1.77
CA LEU A 433 -23.73 -17.11 1.61
C LEU A 433 -24.40 -16.78 2.94
N PHE A 434 -24.15 -17.55 4.00
CA PHE A 434 -24.65 -17.25 5.35
C PHE A 434 -24.12 -15.91 5.86
N TYR A 435 -22.82 -15.64 5.68
CA TYR A 435 -22.22 -14.36 6.03
C TYR A 435 -22.89 -13.19 5.28
N GLN A 436 -23.03 -13.31 3.96
CA GLN A 436 -23.64 -12.26 3.13
C GLN A 436 -25.14 -12.08 3.42
N ALA A 437 -25.86 -13.15 3.73
CA ALA A 437 -27.25 -13.06 4.17
C ALA A 437 -27.38 -12.27 5.48
N MET A 438 -26.47 -12.47 6.45
CA MET A 438 -26.47 -11.67 7.68
C MET A 438 -26.20 -10.19 7.39
N LEU A 439 -25.22 -9.86 6.53
CA LEU A 439 -24.95 -8.47 6.14
C LEU A 439 -26.13 -7.83 5.42
N PHE A 440 -26.79 -8.57 4.53
CA PHE A 440 -28.02 -8.13 3.88
C PHE A 440 -29.11 -7.80 4.90
N LEU A 441 -29.38 -8.69 5.87
CA LEU A 441 -30.37 -8.46 6.91
C LEU A 441 -30.03 -7.24 7.79
N ILE A 442 -28.74 -7.06 8.12
CA ILE A 442 -28.28 -5.85 8.84
C ILE A 442 -28.57 -4.60 8.02
N SER A 443 -28.22 -4.61 6.73
CA SER A 443 -28.44 -3.48 5.82
C SER A 443 -29.92 -3.16 5.66
N VAL A 444 -30.79 -4.16 5.50
CA VAL A 444 -32.25 -4.00 5.48
C VAL A 444 -32.73 -3.37 6.79
N ASN A 445 -32.32 -3.89 7.95
CA ASN A 445 -32.75 -3.38 9.25
C ASN A 445 -32.32 -1.92 9.48
N GLN A 446 -31.14 -1.53 9.01
CA GLN A 446 -30.60 -0.17 9.15
C GLN A 446 -31.21 0.83 8.16
N THR A 447 -31.30 0.46 6.88
CA THR A 447 -31.56 1.42 5.79
C THR A 447 -32.98 1.35 5.22
N ASN A 448 -33.63 0.18 5.27
CA ASN A 448 -34.95 -0.03 4.69
C ASN A 448 -36.06 0.49 5.62
N GLN A 449 -37.05 1.18 5.05
CA GLN A 449 -38.19 1.77 5.76
C GLN A 449 -39.53 1.07 5.45
N ILE A 450 -39.52 0.07 4.57
CA ILE A 450 -40.71 -0.61 4.03
C ILE A 450 -40.92 -1.97 4.70
N VAL A 451 -39.84 -2.73 4.92
CA VAL A 451 -39.89 -4.10 5.50
C VAL A 451 -40.08 -4.03 7.03
N ASP A 452 -40.88 -4.96 7.59
CA ASP A 452 -41.08 -5.03 9.05
C ASP A 452 -39.78 -5.44 9.77
N LYS A 453 -39.16 -4.48 10.46
CA LYS A 453 -37.90 -4.67 11.20
C LYS A 453 -37.99 -5.74 12.29
N ARG A 454 -39.18 -6.07 12.80
CA ARG A 454 -39.35 -7.16 13.78
C ARG A 454 -39.11 -8.52 13.13
N ILE A 455 -39.61 -8.70 11.90
CA ILE A 455 -39.39 -9.92 11.12
C ILE A 455 -37.91 -10.06 10.78
N VAL A 456 -37.27 -8.98 10.29
CA VAL A 456 -35.84 -8.98 9.96
C VAL A 456 -34.99 -9.38 11.17
N LYS A 457 -35.25 -8.81 12.35
CA LYS A 457 -34.53 -9.19 13.58
C LYS A 457 -34.74 -10.65 13.97
N GLN A 458 -35.96 -11.18 13.81
CA GLN A 458 -36.23 -12.59 14.07
C GLN A 458 -35.50 -13.49 13.06
N ASP A 459 -35.44 -13.09 11.79
CA ASP A 459 -34.73 -13.84 10.75
C ASP A 459 -33.21 -13.82 10.98
N MET A 460 -32.64 -12.71 11.46
CA MET A 460 -31.23 -12.67 11.89
C MET A 460 -30.94 -13.69 13.00
N ILE A 461 -31.80 -13.77 14.01
CA ILE A 461 -31.68 -14.75 15.11
C ILE A 461 -31.78 -16.17 14.56
N ASN A 462 -32.82 -16.44 13.75
CA ASN A 462 -33.03 -17.76 13.17
C ASN A 462 -31.88 -18.21 12.25
N LEU A 463 -31.31 -17.28 11.48
CA LEU A 463 -30.17 -17.55 10.60
C LEU A 463 -28.93 -17.98 11.40
N GLN A 464 -28.65 -17.29 12.51
CA GLN A 464 -27.55 -17.65 13.40
C GLN A 464 -27.81 -19.00 14.10
N GLU A 465 -29.02 -19.23 14.61
CA GLU A 465 -29.37 -20.49 15.25
C GLU A 465 -29.32 -21.69 14.28
N ASP A 466 -29.77 -21.53 13.03
CA ASP A 466 -29.69 -22.58 12.00
C ASP A 466 -28.24 -22.93 11.70
N TRP A 467 -27.37 -21.92 11.57
CA TRP A 467 -25.95 -22.16 11.37
C TRP A 467 -25.36 -23.01 12.51
N GLN A 468 -25.54 -22.54 13.75
CA GLN A 468 -24.95 -23.15 14.94
C GLN A 468 -25.46 -24.58 15.19
N LYS A 469 -26.77 -24.81 15.00
CA LYS A 469 -27.41 -26.10 15.32
C LYS A 469 -27.32 -27.11 14.18
N ASN A 470 -27.40 -26.65 12.92
CA ASN A 470 -27.66 -27.54 11.79
C ASN A 470 -26.57 -27.51 10.71
N ARG A 471 -25.83 -26.40 10.53
CA ARG A 471 -24.91 -26.25 9.38
C ARG A 471 -23.44 -26.37 9.73
N TYR A 472 -23.01 -25.84 10.88
CA TYR A 472 -21.59 -25.80 11.25
C TYR A 472 -20.89 -27.16 11.18
N GLN A 473 -21.49 -28.21 11.78
CA GLN A 473 -20.90 -29.56 11.77
C GLN A 473 -20.87 -30.21 10.39
N GLU A 474 -21.82 -29.89 9.51
CA GLU A 474 -21.81 -30.41 8.14
C GLU A 474 -20.77 -29.69 7.29
N GLN A 475 -20.63 -28.37 7.43
CA GLN A 475 -19.65 -27.60 6.64
C GLN A 475 -18.20 -27.88 7.05
N THR A 476 -17.93 -28.16 8.33
CA THR A 476 -16.59 -28.55 8.79
C THR A 476 -16.11 -29.86 8.17
N LYS A 477 -17.01 -30.80 7.82
CA LYS A 477 -16.65 -32.05 7.14
C LYS A 477 -16.15 -31.83 5.70
N ASN A 478 -16.46 -30.69 5.09
CA ASN A 478 -16.03 -30.36 3.73
C ASN A 478 -14.60 -29.76 3.68
N LEU A 479 -14.00 -29.49 4.84
CA LEU A 479 -12.65 -28.96 4.91
C LEU A 479 -11.61 -30.06 4.68
N HIS A 480 -10.55 -29.71 3.94
CA HIS A 480 -9.38 -30.57 3.82
C HIS A 480 -8.51 -30.42 5.06
N GLU A 481 -8.19 -31.54 5.70
CA GLU A 481 -7.27 -31.57 6.82
C GLU A 481 -5.83 -31.72 6.33
N PHE A 482 -4.97 -30.78 6.72
CA PHE A 482 -3.53 -30.89 6.54
C PHE A 482 -2.90 -31.14 7.91
N THR A 483 -2.27 -32.31 8.07
CA THR A 483 -1.65 -32.69 9.34
C THR A 483 -0.13 -32.62 9.21
N ASN A 484 0.51 -31.88 10.13
CA ASN A 484 1.95 -31.90 10.32
C ASN A 484 2.26 -32.36 11.74
N SER A 485 3.29 -33.19 11.90
CA SER A 485 3.72 -33.68 13.22
C SER A 485 5.18 -33.33 13.46
N ILE A 486 5.48 -32.94 14.71
CA ILE A 486 6.84 -32.66 15.18
C ILE A 486 7.00 -33.47 16.48
N GLN A 487 8.14 -34.16 16.61
CA GLN A 487 8.49 -34.89 17.83
C GLN A 487 9.60 -34.15 18.56
N ILE A 488 9.40 -33.91 19.86
CA ILE A 488 10.36 -33.26 20.75
C ILE A 488 10.64 -34.20 21.91
N SER A 489 11.88 -34.26 22.39
CA SER A 489 12.25 -35.15 23.48
C SER A 489 11.64 -34.68 24.81
N THR A 490 11.28 -35.62 25.70
CA THR A 490 10.76 -35.29 27.04
C THR A 490 11.76 -34.46 27.84
N GLU A 491 13.06 -34.74 27.70
CA GLU A 491 14.14 -34.00 28.38
C GLU A 491 14.16 -32.52 27.97
N GLU A 492 14.03 -32.22 26.67
CA GLU A 492 13.95 -30.85 26.19
C GLU A 492 12.69 -30.14 26.69
N VAL A 493 11.55 -30.83 26.71
CA VAL A 493 10.28 -30.27 27.24
C VAL A 493 10.41 -29.96 28.74
N GLU A 494 11.00 -30.85 29.53
CA GLU A 494 11.24 -30.62 30.96
C GLU A 494 12.19 -29.45 31.20
N LYS A 495 13.29 -29.37 30.45
CA LYS A 495 14.25 -28.26 30.52
C LYS A 495 13.59 -26.93 30.15
N TYR A 496 12.77 -26.92 29.11
CA TYR A 496 12.01 -25.75 28.68
C TYR A 496 11.04 -25.28 29.76
N ASN A 497 10.22 -26.20 30.30
CA ASN A 497 9.27 -25.88 31.37
C ASN A 497 9.96 -25.35 32.64
N LYS A 498 11.09 -25.94 33.03
CA LYS A 498 11.90 -25.43 34.15
C LYS A 498 12.37 -23.99 33.91
N SER A 499 12.86 -23.71 32.70
CA SER A 499 13.32 -22.37 32.32
C SER A 499 12.19 -21.34 32.38
N ILE A 500 10.96 -21.71 32.00
CA ILE A 500 9.77 -20.84 32.11
C ILE A 500 9.43 -20.51 33.57
N LEU A 501 9.48 -21.51 34.45
CA LEU A 501 9.19 -21.30 35.87
C LEU A 501 10.25 -20.38 36.52
N GLU A 502 11.50 -20.44 36.08
CA GLU A 502 12.58 -19.55 36.53
C GLU A 502 12.48 -18.13 35.93
N ASN A 503 12.19 -18.02 34.64
CA ASN A 503 12.06 -16.75 33.94
C ASN A 503 10.92 -16.80 32.88
N PRO A 504 9.74 -16.20 33.17
CA PRO A 504 8.61 -16.24 32.25
C PRO A 504 8.82 -15.44 30.97
N ILE A 505 9.80 -14.51 30.92
CA ILE A 505 10.06 -13.67 29.74
C ILE A 505 10.50 -14.51 28.53
N ILE A 506 11.10 -15.68 28.76
CA ILE A 506 11.48 -16.62 27.68
C ILE A 506 10.28 -16.98 26.81
N VAL A 507 9.10 -17.14 27.41
CA VAL A 507 7.85 -17.42 26.68
C VAL A 507 7.51 -16.26 25.74
N ALA A 508 7.57 -15.03 26.24
CA ALA A 508 7.26 -13.86 25.43
C ALA A 508 8.24 -13.72 24.25
N ASN A 509 9.55 -13.91 24.49
CA ASN A 509 10.58 -13.89 23.46
C ASN A 509 10.41 -14.97 22.39
N SER A 510 9.82 -16.11 22.74
CA SER A 510 9.55 -17.20 21.78
C SER A 510 8.31 -16.95 20.92
N ILE A 511 7.47 -15.98 21.28
CA ILE A 511 6.15 -15.77 20.68
C ILE A 511 6.06 -14.43 19.95
N ILE A 512 6.47 -13.36 20.60
CA ILE A 512 6.42 -12.00 20.07
C ILE A 512 7.67 -11.73 19.23
N LEU A 513 7.45 -11.26 18.01
CA LEU A 513 8.51 -10.86 17.07
C LEU A 513 8.96 -9.44 17.45
N ALA A 514 9.82 -9.36 18.46
CA ALA A 514 10.29 -8.07 18.97
C ALA A 514 11.49 -7.51 18.18
N LYS A 515 12.24 -8.38 17.49
CA LYS A 515 13.43 -8.00 16.70
C LYS A 515 13.06 -7.68 15.25
N VAL A 516 13.78 -6.72 14.67
CA VAL A 516 13.59 -6.32 13.27
C VAL A 516 13.84 -7.48 12.30
N ASP A 517 14.87 -8.31 12.52
CA ASP A 517 15.18 -9.45 11.64
C ASP A 517 14.08 -10.52 11.62
N ASP A 518 13.43 -10.74 12.77
CA ASP A 518 12.30 -11.67 12.89
C ASP A 518 11.08 -11.14 12.11
N LEU A 519 10.86 -9.82 12.12
CA LEU A 519 9.81 -9.15 11.34
C LEU A 519 10.12 -9.21 9.84
N ILE A 520 11.35 -8.91 9.43
CA ILE A 520 11.79 -9.00 8.03
C ILE A 520 11.56 -10.41 7.48
N SER A 521 11.88 -11.44 8.26
CA SER A 521 11.67 -12.85 7.87
C SER A 521 10.20 -13.16 7.60
N VAL A 522 9.28 -12.58 8.37
CA VAL A 522 7.83 -12.68 8.10
C VAL A 522 7.47 -11.92 6.82
N PHE A 523 8.02 -10.72 6.63
CA PHE A 523 7.70 -9.87 5.47
C PHE A 523 8.17 -10.50 4.17
N GLU A 524 9.36 -11.10 4.13
CA GLU A 524 9.86 -11.84 2.98
C GLU A 524 8.94 -13.01 2.64
N ARG A 525 8.52 -13.80 3.65
CA ARG A 525 7.60 -14.91 3.43
C ARG A 525 6.24 -14.43 2.91
N THR A 526 5.70 -13.36 3.47
CA THR A 526 4.43 -12.75 3.05
C THR A 526 4.54 -12.22 1.61
N SER A 527 5.64 -11.53 1.31
CA SER A 527 5.96 -10.97 0.00
C SER A 527 6.14 -12.04 -1.09
N ASN A 528 6.63 -13.22 -0.72
CA ASN A 528 6.79 -14.37 -1.62
C ASN A 528 5.46 -15.12 -1.87
N HIS A 529 4.46 -14.94 -1.02
CA HIS A 529 3.16 -15.61 -1.10
C HIS A 529 1.98 -14.63 -1.00
N PRO A 530 1.94 -13.54 -1.80
CA PRO A 530 0.99 -12.44 -1.63
C PRO A 530 -0.46 -12.91 -1.81
N LEU A 531 -0.69 -13.88 -2.71
CA LEU A 531 -2.02 -14.45 -2.96
C LEU A 531 -2.66 -15.05 -1.70
N MET A 532 -1.88 -15.58 -0.74
CA MET A 532 -2.47 -16.13 0.49
C MET A 532 -3.11 -15.04 1.38
N TYR A 533 -2.65 -13.79 1.23
CA TYR A 533 -3.08 -12.66 2.04
C TYR A 533 -4.06 -11.73 1.31
N MET A 534 -4.07 -11.77 -0.02
CA MET A 534 -4.95 -10.93 -0.85
C MET A 534 -6.31 -11.58 -1.17
N VAL A 535 -6.47 -12.88 -0.95
CA VAL A 535 -7.76 -13.57 -1.17
C VAL A 535 -8.70 -13.40 0.02
N SER A 536 -10.00 -13.37 -0.25
CA SER A 536 -11.02 -13.37 0.81
C SER A 536 -10.97 -14.68 1.61
N ARG A 537 -10.95 -14.58 2.94
CA ARG A 537 -10.94 -15.72 3.85
C ARG A 537 -12.18 -15.73 4.73
N ILE A 538 -12.74 -16.92 4.94
CA ILE A 538 -13.88 -17.12 5.84
C ILE A 538 -13.52 -18.24 6.83
N GLU A 539 -13.56 -17.90 8.11
CA GLU A 539 -13.47 -18.85 9.20
C GLU A 539 -14.83 -19.52 9.41
N ILE A 540 -14.86 -20.85 9.35
CA ILE A 540 -16.02 -21.66 9.72
C ILE A 540 -16.04 -21.77 11.25
N ASN A 541 -16.72 -20.83 11.91
CA ASN A 541 -16.85 -20.76 13.37
C ASN A 541 -18.19 -21.36 13.83
N ASN A 542 -18.25 -21.91 15.04
CA ASN A 542 -19.42 -22.62 15.56
C ASN A 542 -20.64 -21.71 15.82
N ILE A 543 -20.41 -20.44 16.13
CA ILE A 543 -21.49 -19.47 16.35
C ILE A 543 -22.05 -18.98 15.02
N PHE A 544 -21.17 -18.54 14.12
CA PHE A 544 -21.52 -18.03 12.78
C PHE A 544 -20.27 -17.93 11.88
N PRO A 545 -20.34 -18.01 10.54
CA PRO A 545 -19.18 -17.76 9.69
C PRO A 545 -18.62 -16.35 9.89
N ILE A 546 -17.29 -16.23 9.92
CA ILE A 546 -16.60 -14.96 10.13
C ILE A 546 -15.71 -14.69 8.92
N LYS A 547 -15.97 -13.60 8.20
CA LYS A 547 -15.06 -13.14 7.15
C LYS A 547 -13.89 -12.41 7.79
N ASP A 548 -12.70 -12.70 7.30
CA ASP A 548 -11.54 -11.89 7.62
C ASP A 548 -11.72 -10.49 7.03
N THR A 549 -11.73 -9.49 7.91
CA THR A 549 -11.95 -8.08 7.55
C THR A 549 -10.66 -7.26 7.65
N GLY A 550 -9.52 -7.93 7.82
CA GLY A 550 -8.23 -7.28 8.02
C GLY A 550 -8.03 -6.77 9.45
N ILE A 551 -7.07 -5.87 9.61
CA ILE A 551 -6.66 -5.33 10.90
C ILE A 551 -7.49 -4.10 11.26
N ASN A 552 -8.04 -4.09 12.48
CA ASN A 552 -8.75 -2.92 13.01
C ASN A 552 -7.78 -2.03 13.80
N PHE A 553 -7.31 -0.96 13.18
CA PHE A 553 -6.42 0.03 13.82
C PHE A 553 -7.17 1.01 14.74
N ASP A 554 -8.43 1.33 14.44
CA ASP A 554 -9.21 2.34 15.16
C ASP A 554 -9.47 1.99 16.63
N ARG A 555 -9.50 0.69 16.95
CA ARG A 555 -9.78 0.19 18.30
C ARG A 555 -8.54 -0.16 19.11
N HIS A 556 -7.37 -0.22 18.48
CA HIS A 556 -6.13 -0.74 19.08
C HIS A 556 -4.94 0.15 18.78
N GLU A 557 -4.80 1.22 19.56
CA GLU A 557 -3.75 2.22 19.38
C GLU A 557 -2.32 1.63 19.45
N THR A 558 -2.08 0.54 20.18
CA THR A 558 -0.77 -0.15 20.17
C THR A 558 -0.45 -0.75 18.80
N ASP A 559 -1.45 -1.17 18.03
CA ASP A 559 -1.23 -1.67 16.67
C ASP A 559 -0.86 -0.53 15.71
N ASN A 560 -1.15 0.74 16.05
CA ASN A 560 -0.59 1.89 15.32
C ASN A 560 0.91 2.04 15.57
N ILE A 561 1.42 1.64 16.74
CA ILE A 561 2.87 1.59 17.00
C ILE A 561 3.50 0.49 16.15
N LEU A 562 2.88 -0.70 16.10
CA LEU A 562 3.32 -1.78 15.22
C LEU A 562 3.27 -1.36 13.74
N LYS A 563 2.22 -0.65 13.32
CA LYS A 563 2.09 -0.07 11.98
C LYS A 563 3.27 0.86 11.65
N LYS A 564 3.63 1.78 12.55
CA LYS A 564 4.80 2.66 12.39
C LYS A 564 6.09 1.85 12.21
N GLN A 565 6.30 0.80 13.02
CA GLN A 565 7.46 -0.08 12.88
C GLN A 565 7.48 -0.77 11.51
N VAL A 566 6.34 -1.26 11.02
CA VAL A 566 6.22 -1.87 9.69
C VAL A 566 6.57 -0.86 8.59
N GLU A 567 6.03 0.36 8.67
CA GLU A 567 6.33 1.45 7.72
C GLU A 567 7.82 1.79 7.68
N GLN A 568 8.47 1.86 8.85
CA GLN A 568 9.91 2.08 8.95
C GLN A 568 10.72 0.93 8.33
N ILE A 569 10.31 -0.32 8.58
CA ILE A 569 10.96 -1.50 8.00
C ILE A 569 10.80 -1.51 6.48
N ILE A 570 9.61 -1.23 5.95
CA ILE A 570 9.39 -1.15 4.49
C ILE A 570 10.24 -0.03 3.90
N LYS A 571 10.30 1.14 4.54
CA LYS A 571 11.13 2.26 4.08
C LYS A 571 12.62 1.91 4.03
N ARG A 572 13.12 1.16 5.01
CA ARG A 572 14.56 0.84 5.14
C ARG A 572 14.99 -0.43 4.42
N TYR A 573 14.12 -1.43 4.37
CA TYR A 573 14.40 -2.79 3.89
C TYR A 573 13.46 -3.25 2.77
N GLY A 574 12.63 -2.36 2.22
CA GLY A 574 11.69 -2.68 1.14
C GLY A 574 12.33 -3.35 -0.07
N TYR A 575 13.61 -3.06 -0.34
CA TYR A 575 14.40 -3.70 -1.39
C TYR A 575 14.55 -5.22 -1.21
N LYS A 576 14.36 -5.76 0.01
CA LYS A 576 14.39 -7.21 0.30
C LYS A 576 13.11 -7.92 -0.14
N PHE A 577 12.01 -7.19 -0.30
CA PHE A 577 10.69 -7.78 -0.55
C PHE A 577 10.39 -7.79 -2.05
N ILE A 578 10.06 -8.96 -2.60
CA ILE A 578 9.73 -9.13 -4.04
C ILE A 578 8.51 -8.28 -4.42
N ASN A 579 7.47 -8.37 -3.59
CA ASN A 579 6.25 -7.57 -3.65
C ASN A 579 6.16 -6.76 -2.35
N VAL A 580 6.27 -5.43 -2.46
CA VAL A 580 5.98 -4.54 -1.33
C VAL A 580 4.47 -4.40 -1.24
N LEU A 581 3.87 -4.99 -0.20
CA LEU A 581 2.43 -5.00 0.03
C LEU A 581 2.01 -3.85 0.96
N ASP A 582 0.71 -3.64 1.07
CA ASP A 582 0.15 -2.68 2.00
C ASP A 582 0.50 -3.03 3.45
N VAL A 583 0.66 -1.99 4.28
CA VAL A 583 1.15 -2.11 5.66
C VAL A 583 0.22 -2.99 6.51
N ASP A 584 -1.08 -2.92 6.29
CA ASP A 584 -2.10 -3.70 6.99
C ASP A 584 -1.97 -5.21 6.73
N ILE A 585 -1.56 -5.62 5.54
CA ILE A 585 -1.28 -7.02 5.18
C ILE A 585 -0.11 -7.55 6.03
N TYR A 586 0.97 -6.78 6.15
CA TYR A 586 2.12 -7.17 6.97
C TYR A 586 1.77 -7.24 8.46
N VAL A 587 1.01 -6.26 8.98
CA VAL A 587 0.52 -6.30 10.36
C VAL A 587 -0.36 -7.54 10.60
N SER A 588 -1.24 -7.88 9.66
CA SER A 588 -2.05 -9.10 9.72
C SER A 588 -1.20 -10.37 9.80
N ALA A 589 -0.17 -10.47 8.94
CA ALA A 589 0.76 -11.60 8.95
C ALA A 589 1.53 -11.72 10.28
N ILE A 590 1.90 -10.60 10.91
CA ILE A 590 2.51 -10.58 12.24
C ILE A 590 1.55 -11.17 13.29
N HIS A 591 0.29 -10.72 13.34
CA HIS A 591 -0.68 -11.24 14.31
C HIS A 591 -0.99 -12.73 14.10
N GLU A 592 -1.04 -13.20 12.86
CA GLU A 592 -1.14 -14.64 12.56
C GLU A 592 0.05 -15.42 13.09
N ARG A 593 1.27 -14.88 12.91
CA ARG A 593 2.48 -15.50 13.43
C ARG A 593 2.46 -15.55 14.97
N TYR A 594 2.05 -14.47 15.64
CA TYR A 594 1.87 -14.45 17.10
C TYR A 594 0.90 -15.54 17.57
N LYS A 595 -0.27 -15.66 16.92
CA LYS A 595 -1.27 -16.70 17.23
C LYS A 595 -0.69 -18.10 17.07
N ASN A 596 -0.02 -18.38 15.95
CA ASN A 596 0.60 -19.68 15.70
C ASN A 596 1.70 -20.03 16.71
N ASN A 597 2.54 -19.05 17.06
CA ASN A 597 3.59 -19.24 18.05
C ASN A 597 3.02 -19.55 19.43
N VAL A 598 2.01 -18.80 19.91
CA VAL A 598 1.42 -19.04 21.23
C VAL A 598 0.71 -20.40 21.29
N TYR A 599 -0.01 -20.82 20.24
CA TYR A 599 -0.61 -22.15 20.21
C TYR A 599 0.46 -23.24 20.35
N SER A 600 1.58 -23.10 19.63
CA SER A 600 2.68 -24.06 19.68
C SER A 600 3.33 -24.11 21.06
N VAL A 601 3.63 -22.95 21.67
CA VAL A 601 4.28 -22.87 22.98
C VAL A 601 3.37 -23.37 24.11
N MET A 602 2.06 -23.07 24.06
CA MET A 602 1.11 -23.52 25.09
C MET A 602 0.89 -25.03 25.09
N VAL A 603 1.16 -25.72 23.97
CA VAL A 603 1.15 -27.19 23.91
C VAL A 603 2.37 -27.77 24.66
N LEU A 604 3.54 -27.13 24.58
CA LEU A 604 4.77 -27.58 25.25
C LEU A 604 4.75 -27.34 26.77
N PHE A 605 4.05 -26.30 27.22
CA PHE A 605 3.96 -25.99 28.65
C PHE A 605 3.04 -26.96 29.39
N ASN A 606 3.55 -27.74 30.33
CA ASN A 606 2.81 -28.80 31.05
C ASN A 606 2.98 -28.75 32.59
N LYS A 607 3.36 -27.58 33.11
CA LYS A 607 3.56 -27.33 34.55
C LYS A 607 2.48 -26.40 35.13
N GLU A 608 1.23 -26.58 34.69
CA GLU A 608 0.11 -25.70 35.05
C GLU A 608 -0.09 -25.62 36.57
N LYS A 609 -0.02 -26.76 37.27
CA LYS A 609 -0.20 -26.84 38.73
C LYS A 609 0.93 -26.13 39.50
N GLU A 610 2.19 -26.38 39.10
CA GLU A 610 3.37 -25.78 39.74
C GLU A 610 3.36 -24.26 39.58
N LEU A 611 3.00 -23.75 38.40
CA LEU A 611 2.89 -22.31 38.17
C LEU A 611 1.72 -21.68 38.96
N TYR A 612 0.58 -22.38 39.05
CA TYR A 612 -0.57 -21.89 39.80
C TYR A 612 -0.27 -21.72 41.30
N GLU A 613 0.37 -22.72 41.91
CA GLU A 613 0.81 -22.67 43.31
C GLU A 613 1.88 -21.57 43.55
N LEU A 614 2.79 -21.39 42.59
CA LEU A 614 3.78 -20.31 42.62
C LEU A 614 3.11 -18.92 42.58
N LEU A 615 2.09 -18.75 41.73
CA LEU A 615 1.34 -17.50 41.62
C LEU A 615 0.57 -17.17 42.89
N GLU A 616 -0.13 -18.15 43.49
CA GLU A 616 -0.83 -17.98 44.77
C GLU A 616 0.11 -17.43 45.85
N LYS A 617 1.32 -18.02 45.96
CA LYS A 617 2.35 -17.57 46.89
C LYS A 617 2.87 -16.16 46.58
N ASN A 618 3.10 -15.84 45.30
CA ASN A 618 3.72 -14.58 44.89
C ASN A 618 2.76 -13.37 44.98
N ILE A 619 1.46 -13.61 44.80
CA ILE A 619 0.41 -12.58 44.82
C ILE A 619 -0.13 -12.40 46.26
N GLY A 620 -0.08 -13.44 47.09
CA GLY A 620 -0.53 -13.37 48.48
C GLY A 620 -2.06 -13.37 48.64
N VAL A 621 -2.78 -13.90 47.65
CA VAL A 621 -4.24 -14.06 47.67
C VAL A 621 -4.56 -15.55 47.51
N SER A 622 -5.45 -16.08 48.34
CA SER A 622 -5.87 -17.48 48.22
C SER A 622 -6.68 -17.69 46.95
N LEU A 623 -6.25 -18.65 46.12
CA LEU A 623 -6.88 -18.99 44.85
C LEU A 623 -7.83 -20.18 45.03
N ILE A 624 -8.75 -20.35 44.07
CA ILE A 624 -9.61 -21.55 44.03
C ILE A 624 -8.72 -22.81 43.93
N PRO A 625 -8.89 -23.85 44.78
CA PRO A 625 -8.07 -25.05 44.70
C PRO A 625 -8.15 -25.74 43.35
N LEU A 626 -6.99 -25.99 42.72
CA LEU A 626 -6.91 -26.64 41.43
C LEU A 626 -7.19 -28.15 41.57
N ASN A 627 -8.38 -28.58 41.13
CA ASN A 627 -8.76 -30.00 41.03
C ASN A 627 -8.23 -30.64 39.74
N GLU A 628 -8.53 -31.91 39.47
CA GLU A 628 -8.13 -32.59 38.21
C GLU A 628 -8.64 -31.88 36.93
N GLN A 629 -9.74 -31.11 37.02
CA GLN A 629 -10.30 -30.36 35.89
C GLN A 629 -10.28 -28.85 36.15
N ILE A 630 -9.79 -28.10 35.16
CA ILE A 630 -9.83 -26.63 35.12
C ILE A 630 -11.27 -26.20 34.85
N SER A 631 -11.80 -25.32 35.69
CA SER A 631 -13.13 -24.72 35.55
C SER A 631 -13.04 -23.26 35.11
N LEU A 632 -14.15 -22.72 34.60
CA LEU A 632 -14.24 -21.31 34.23
C LEU A 632 -13.88 -20.37 35.39
N GLY A 633 -14.25 -20.73 36.62
CA GLY A 633 -13.88 -19.96 37.82
C GLY A 633 -12.36 -19.87 38.02
N HIS A 634 -11.61 -20.90 37.64
CA HIS A 634 -10.15 -20.88 37.74
C HIS A 634 -9.51 -19.84 36.82
N LEU A 635 -10.05 -19.67 35.61
CA LEU A 635 -9.60 -18.65 34.66
C LEU A 635 -10.08 -17.25 35.05
N THR A 636 -11.37 -17.08 35.34
CA THR A 636 -11.96 -15.75 35.53
C THR A 636 -11.47 -15.04 36.78
N GLN A 637 -11.05 -15.77 37.83
CA GLN A 637 -10.42 -15.14 39.00
C GLN A 637 -9.06 -14.50 38.67
N LEU A 638 -8.36 -14.96 37.62
CA LEU A 638 -7.02 -14.45 37.27
C LEU A 638 -7.08 -13.10 36.58
N PHE A 639 -8.19 -12.78 35.90
CA PHE A 639 -8.35 -11.49 35.23
C PHE A 639 -8.21 -10.30 36.19
N PRO A 640 -9.01 -10.17 37.27
CA PRO A 640 -8.86 -9.04 38.19
C PRO A 640 -7.47 -8.98 38.84
N LEU A 641 -6.83 -10.14 39.10
CA LEU A 641 -5.46 -10.18 39.64
C LEU A 641 -4.45 -9.60 38.64
N LEU A 642 -4.53 -10.01 37.36
CA LEU A 642 -3.70 -9.45 36.29
C LEU A 642 -3.93 -7.94 36.14
N GLU A 643 -5.18 -7.49 36.17
CA GLU A 643 -5.49 -6.07 36.06
C GLU A 643 -4.94 -5.26 37.25
N ILE A 644 -4.91 -5.83 38.46
CA ILE A 644 -4.30 -5.20 39.64
C ILE A 644 -2.79 -5.07 39.46
N GLU A 645 -2.12 -6.15 39.04
CA GLU A 645 -0.66 -6.15 38.84
C GLU A 645 -0.25 -5.21 37.70
N ILE A 646 -1.01 -5.13 36.60
CA ILE A 646 -0.75 -4.14 35.52
C ILE A 646 -0.82 -2.71 36.06
N ARG A 647 -1.81 -2.38 36.89
CA ARG A 647 -1.93 -1.05 37.51
C ARG A 647 -0.80 -0.79 38.50
N GLN A 648 -0.37 -1.79 39.26
CA GLN A 648 0.80 -1.67 40.14
C GLN A 648 2.06 -1.41 39.33
N PHE A 649 2.25 -2.13 38.22
CA PHE A 649 3.37 -1.94 37.32
C PHE A 649 3.37 -0.52 36.72
N GLY A 650 2.24 -0.04 36.18
CA GLY A 650 2.12 1.31 35.62
C GLY A 650 2.49 2.41 36.63
N LYS A 651 2.10 2.25 37.92
CA LYS A 651 2.49 3.20 38.98
C LYS A 651 4.01 3.35 39.15
N LEU A 652 4.78 2.27 38.94
CA LEU A 652 6.24 2.32 39.04
C LEU A 652 6.86 3.24 37.97
N PHE A 653 6.15 3.46 36.86
CA PHE A 653 6.53 4.34 35.76
C PHE A 653 5.80 5.70 35.81
N GLY A 654 5.14 6.02 36.92
CA GLY A 654 4.41 7.29 37.07
C GLY A 654 3.07 7.36 36.34
N ILE A 655 2.59 6.25 35.77
CA ILE A 655 1.28 6.21 35.08
C ILE A 655 0.15 6.19 36.11
N VAL A 656 -0.76 7.15 35.99
CA VAL A 656 -1.92 7.29 36.87
C VAL A 656 -2.91 6.14 36.60
N PRO A 657 -3.25 5.31 37.60
CA PRO A 657 -4.12 4.15 37.38
C PRO A 657 -5.62 4.51 37.29
N PHE A 658 -5.98 5.78 37.49
CA PHE A 658 -7.35 6.29 37.50
C PHE A 658 -7.64 7.15 36.26
N LYS A 659 -8.90 7.25 35.85
CA LYS A 659 -9.28 8.05 34.69
C LYS A 659 -9.05 9.54 34.95
N GLU A 660 -8.35 10.21 34.06
CA GLU A 660 -7.98 11.62 34.20
C GLU A 660 -9.09 12.56 33.69
N ASN A 661 -10.31 12.35 34.20
CA ASN A 661 -11.49 13.16 33.90
C ASN A 661 -12.17 13.53 35.23
N ALA A 662 -12.50 14.81 35.41
CA ALA A 662 -13.16 15.33 36.60
C ALA A 662 -14.44 14.56 37.00
N ASN A 663 -15.14 13.96 36.05
CA ASN A 663 -16.35 13.17 36.29
C ASN A 663 -16.10 11.67 36.53
N GLU A 664 -14.89 11.17 36.25
CA GLU A 664 -14.58 9.73 36.30
C GLU A 664 -13.32 9.38 37.11
N PHE A 665 -12.68 10.32 37.80
CA PHE A 665 -11.41 10.11 38.52
C PHE A 665 -11.42 9.05 39.63
N MET A 666 -12.59 8.62 40.08
CA MET A 666 -12.74 7.50 41.02
C MET A 666 -12.77 6.12 40.33
N LYS A 667 -12.84 6.08 39.00
CA LYS A 667 -12.79 4.85 38.19
C LYS A 667 -11.35 4.57 37.77
N PHE A 668 -10.97 3.30 37.78
CA PHE A 668 -9.69 2.87 37.24
C PHE A 668 -9.64 3.05 35.71
N LYS A 669 -8.45 3.35 35.17
CA LYS A 669 -8.15 3.18 33.75
C LYS A 669 -8.25 1.71 33.37
N ASP A 670 -8.57 1.49 32.11
CA ASP A 670 -8.54 0.16 31.52
C ASP A 670 -7.09 -0.36 31.47
N PRO A 671 -6.84 -1.64 31.80
CA PRO A 671 -5.50 -2.22 31.81
C PRO A 671 -4.78 -2.12 30.45
N SER A 672 -5.53 -2.22 29.36
CA SER A 672 -5.01 -2.07 28.00
C SER A 672 -4.45 -0.67 27.75
N SER A 673 -5.05 0.37 28.32
CA SER A 673 -4.55 1.75 28.21
C SER A 673 -3.23 1.93 28.95
N ILE A 674 -3.08 1.34 30.14
CA ILE A 674 -1.83 1.40 30.91
C ILE A 674 -0.72 0.63 30.18
N LEU A 675 -1.01 -0.58 29.67
CA LEU A 675 -0.05 -1.35 28.88
C LEU A 675 0.39 -0.60 27.63
N ARG A 676 -0.55 0.07 26.94
CA ARG A 676 -0.24 0.90 25.79
C ARG A 676 0.72 2.02 26.15
N GLU A 677 0.42 2.82 27.17
CA GLU A 677 1.30 3.92 27.62
C GLU A 677 2.72 3.40 27.94
N LEU A 678 2.83 2.23 28.57
CA LEU A 678 4.13 1.59 28.85
C LEU A 678 4.86 1.16 27.56
N ILE A 679 4.16 0.50 26.63
CA ILE A 679 4.74 0.03 25.37
C ILE A 679 5.18 1.22 24.52
N GLU A 680 4.36 2.27 24.46
CA GLU A 680 4.65 3.51 23.74
C GLU A 680 5.88 4.20 24.30
N ASN A 681 5.97 4.38 25.62
CA ASN A 681 7.16 4.96 26.26
C ASN A 681 8.44 4.18 25.94
N ILE A 682 8.39 2.84 26.03
CA ILE A 682 9.55 1.99 25.72
C ILE A 682 9.93 2.10 24.24
N TYR A 683 8.93 2.10 23.36
CA TYR A 683 9.16 2.21 21.92
C TYR A 683 9.77 3.57 21.56
N GLU A 684 9.27 4.67 22.11
CA GLU A 684 9.79 6.02 21.87
C GLU A 684 11.22 6.19 22.42
N GLU A 685 11.54 5.56 23.55
CA GLU A 685 12.87 5.66 24.17
C GLU A 685 13.93 4.79 23.48
N LEU A 686 13.55 3.60 23.00
CA LEU A 686 14.49 2.60 22.47
C LEU A 686 14.40 2.36 20.95
N ASP A 687 13.46 3.00 20.25
CA ASP A 687 13.17 2.82 18.82
C ASP A 687 12.97 1.34 18.44
N GLY A 688 12.24 0.60 19.29
CA GLY A 688 12.01 -0.83 19.06
C GLY A 688 11.28 -1.56 20.19
N PHE A 689 10.96 -2.83 19.96
CA PHE A 689 10.18 -3.67 20.87
C PHE A 689 11.01 -4.66 21.69
N GLU A 690 12.32 -4.75 21.46
CA GLU A 690 13.21 -5.78 22.02
C GLU A 690 13.19 -5.85 23.55
N SER A 691 12.91 -4.73 24.21
CA SER A 691 12.84 -4.64 25.67
C SER A 691 11.45 -4.87 26.27
N ALA A 692 10.39 -4.97 25.46
CA ALA A 692 9.01 -5.14 25.91
C ALA A 692 8.22 -6.35 25.36
N PRO A 693 8.84 -7.51 25.03
CA PRO A 693 8.12 -8.64 24.45
C PRO A 693 7.05 -9.20 25.40
N ASP A 694 7.28 -9.18 26.71
CA ASP A 694 6.33 -9.57 27.75
C ASP A 694 5.12 -8.65 27.83
N LEU A 695 5.29 -7.33 27.70
CA LEU A 695 4.17 -6.38 27.70
C LEU A 695 3.32 -6.53 26.43
N LEU A 696 3.97 -6.71 25.28
CA LEU A 696 3.30 -7.03 24.02
C LEU A 696 2.55 -8.36 24.10
N PHE A 697 3.14 -9.39 24.71
CA PHE A 697 2.48 -10.67 24.96
C PHE A 697 1.18 -10.46 25.75
N VAL A 698 1.25 -9.76 26.87
CA VAL A 698 0.08 -9.50 27.72
C VAL A 698 -0.96 -8.70 26.94
N TYR A 699 -0.57 -7.63 26.26
CA TYR A 699 -1.47 -6.79 25.49
C TYR A 699 -2.18 -7.58 24.37
N HIS A 700 -1.42 -8.23 23.50
CA HIS A 700 -1.97 -8.89 22.32
C HIS A 700 -2.88 -10.06 22.66
N PHE A 701 -2.50 -10.88 23.66
CA PHE A 701 -3.28 -12.08 23.96
C PHE A 701 -4.42 -11.84 24.94
N MET A 702 -4.30 -10.88 25.85
CA MET A 702 -5.35 -10.63 26.83
C MET A 702 -6.37 -9.59 26.37
N TYR A 703 -5.96 -8.57 25.61
CA TYR A 703 -6.78 -7.36 25.39
C TYR A 703 -6.95 -6.91 23.93
N ASN A 704 -6.13 -7.37 22.99
CA ASN A 704 -6.19 -6.95 21.59
C ASN A 704 -7.11 -7.87 20.75
N SER A 705 -8.09 -7.30 20.05
CA SER A 705 -9.02 -8.05 19.19
C SER A 705 -8.47 -8.46 17.83
N ASN A 706 -7.34 -7.89 17.39
CA ASN A 706 -6.60 -8.39 16.21
C ASN A 706 -5.84 -9.69 16.51
N SER A 707 -5.70 -10.06 17.80
CA SER A 707 -5.09 -11.30 18.27
C SER A 707 -6.10 -12.23 18.95
N LEU A 708 -5.99 -12.50 20.26
CA LEU A 708 -6.80 -13.51 20.95
C LEU A 708 -7.85 -12.93 21.89
N ASN A 709 -7.62 -11.72 22.41
CA ASN A 709 -8.52 -10.98 23.29
C ASN A 709 -9.15 -11.82 24.41
N ILE A 710 -8.37 -12.70 25.03
CA ILE A 710 -8.86 -13.77 25.92
C ILE A 710 -9.78 -13.24 27.01
N ARG A 711 -9.41 -12.11 27.62
CA ARG A 711 -10.19 -11.50 28.70
C ARG A 711 -11.58 -11.13 28.23
N ASN A 712 -11.69 -10.44 27.10
CA ASN A 712 -12.97 -9.92 26.62
C ASN A 712 -13.84 -11.02 26.02
N GLU A 713 -13.25 -11.93 25.24
CA GLU A 713 -13.98 -13.07 24.67
C GLU A 713 -14.53 -13.99 25.76
N CYS A 714 -13.76 -14.23 26.84
CA CYS A 714 -14.20 -15.04 27.96
C CYS A 714 -15.30 -14.36 28.79
N ILE A 715 -15.10 -13.10 29.22
CA ILE A 715 -16.07 -12.37 30.06
C ILE A 715 -17.41 -12.17 29.35
N HIS A 716 -17.41 -11.99 28.02
CA HIS A 716 -18.63 -11.88 27.24
C HIS A 716 -19.21 -13.21 26.78
N GLY A 717 -18.61 -14.34 27.18
CA GLY A 717 -19.11 -15.68 26.87
C GLY A 717 -19.03 -16.05 25.38
N ARG A 718 -18.08 -15.47 24.64
CA ARG A 718 -17.89 -15.72 23.20
C ARG A 718 -16.93 -16.88 22.92
N ASP A 719 -15.86 -17.03 23.70
CA ASP A 719 -14.90 -18.15 23.61
C ASP A 719 -14.26 -18.43 24.99
N TYR A 720 -13.41 -19.46 25.08
CA TYR A 720 -12.56 -19.81 26.24
C TYR A 720 -13.32 -20.23 27.51
N PHE A 721 -14.57 -20.65 27.40
CA PHE A 721 -15.37 -21.07 28.56
C PHE A 721 -15.36 -22.58 28.83
N GLU A 722 -14.92 -23.41 27.89
CA GLU A 722 -14.82 -24.87 28.07
C GLU A 722 -13.70 -25.55 27.27
N GLY A 723 -13.44 -26.83 27.59
CA GLY A 723 -12.57 -27.73 26.83
C GLY A 723 -11.12 -27.27 26.68
N TYR A 724 -10.55 -27.54 25.52
CA TYR A 724 -9.16 -27.17 25.20
C TYR A 724 -8.96 -25.64 25.21
N ARG A 725 -9.95 -24.86 24.75
CA ARG A 725 -9.88 -23.40 24.70
C ARG A 725 -9.79 -22.80 26.11
N LEU A 726 -10.59 -23.30 27.06
CA LEU A 726 -10.49 -22.92 28.47
C LEU A 726 -9.10 -23.23 29.05
N LYS A 727 -8.60 -24.46 28.82
CA LYS A 727 -7.25 -24.85 29.30
C LYS A 727 -6.15 -23.96 28.70
N PHE A 728 -6.25 -23.64 27.41
CA PHE A 728 -5.33 -22.76 26.72
C PHE A 728 -5.37 -21.34 27.31
N ALA A 729 -6.55 -20.74 27.44
CA ALA A 729 -6.71 -19.40 28.02
C ALA A 729 -6.21 -19.33 29.46
N PHE A 730 -6.43 -20.39 30.25
CA PHE A 730 -5.90 -20.51 31.61
C PHE A 730 -4.38 -20.44 31.64
N LYS A 731 -3.68 -21.21 30.78
CA LYS A 731 -2.22 -21.15 30.67
C LYS A 731 -1.71 -19.76 30.28
N VAL A 732 -2.29 -19.16 29.24
CA VAL A 732 -1.87 -17.84 28.75
C VAL A 732 -2.06 -16.78 29.83
N THR A 733 -3.19 -16.82 30.54
CA THR A 733 -3.50 -15.84 31.60
C THR A 733 -2.57 -16.00 32.81
N MET A 734 -2.25 -17.23 33.23
CA MET A 734 -1.27 -17.47 34.28
C MET A 734 0.12 -16.93 33.90
N LEU A 735 0.56 -17.19 32.67
CA LEU A 735 1.87 -16.71 32.20
C LEU A 735 1.89 -15.19 32.09
N ALA A 736 0.83 -14.56 31.59
CA ALA A 736 0.69 -13.11 31.54
C ALA A 736 0.80 -12.50 32.95
N LEU A 737 0.09 -13.06 33.93
CA LEU A 737 0.16 -12.64 35.33
C LEU A 737 1.56 -12.84 35.92
N TYR A 738 2.20 -13.97 35.62
CA TYR A 738 3.54 -14.25 36.11
C TYR A 738 4.58 -13.30 35.52
N MET A 739 4.50 -12.96 34.22
CA MET A 739 5.39 -12.01 33.56
C MET A 739 5.34 -10.62 34.21
N ILE A 740 4.15 -10.07 34.41
CA ILE A 740 4.00 -8.75 35.05
C ILE A 740 4.55 -8.78 36.47
N ARG A 741 4.23 -9.82 37.25
CA ARG A 741 4.72 -9.94 38.63
C ARG A 741 6.24 -10.09 38.69
N TYR A 742 6.81 -10.90 37.82
CA TYR A 742 8.26 -11.09 37.70
C TYR A 742 8.97 -9.77 37.40
N ARG A 743 8.41 -8.97 36.49
CA ARG A 743 8.97 -7.65 36.14
C ARG A 743 8.87 -6.64 37.28
N ILE A 744 7.74 -6.57 37.98
CA ILE A 744 7.60 -5.75 39.21
C ILE A 744 8.68 -6.12 40.22
N ASN A 745 8.83 -7.41 40.52
CA ASN A 745 9.81 -7.89 41.50
C ASN A 745 11.24 -7.55 41.08
N SER A 746 11.56 -7.68 39.79
CA SER A 746 12.88 -7.35 39.24
C SER A 746 13.21 -5.85 39.42
N ILE A 747 12.25 -4.97 39.16
CA ILE A 747 12.42 -3.52 39.35
C ILE A 747 12.60 -3.19 40.83
N LEU A 748 11.77 -3.76 41.71
CA LEU A 748 11.84 -3.50 43.15
C LEU A 748 13.14 -4.01 43.78
N ALA A 749 13.67 -5.13 43.29
CA ALA A 749 14.98 -5.63 43.72
C ALA A 749 16.11 -4.67 43.33
N ASN A 750 16.06 -4.12 42.11
CA ASN A 750 17.04 -3.16 41.63
C ASN A 750 16.93 -1.80 42.34
N SER A 751 15.73 -1.31 42.64
CA SER A 751 15.59 -0.01 43.33
C SER A 751 16.01 -0.08 44.80
N ASN A 752 15.89 -1.24 45.45
CA ASN A 752 16.38 -1.44 46.82
C ASN A 752 17.91 -1.54 46.89
N SER A 753 18.59 -2.07 45.85
CA SER A 753 20.06 -2.16 45.84
C SER A 753 20.77 -0.83 45.61
N TYR A 754 20.11 0.18 45.01
CA TYR A 754 20.65 1.54 44.87
C TYR A 754 20.57 2.38 46.15
N ASN A 755 19.74 2.00 47.13
CA ASN A 755 19.62 2.72 48.41
C ASN A 755 20.58 2.20 49.50
N GLU A 756 21.43 1.21 49.18
CA GLU A 756 22.44 0.64 50.09
C GLU A 756 23.89 1.07 49.74
N VAL A 757 24.08 2.09 48.88
CA VAL A 757 25.40 2.67 48.53
C VAL A 757 25.58 4.07 49.10
#